data_AF-A0AAD5V731-F1
#
_entry.id   AF-A0AAD5V731-F1
#
_cell.length_a   1.000
_cell.length_b   1.000
_cell.length_c   1.000
_cell.angle_alpha   90.00
_cell.angle_beta   90.00
_cell.angle_gamma   90.00
#
_symmetry.space_group_name_H-M   'P 1'
#
loop_
_entity.id
_entity.type
_entity.pdbx_description
1 polymer ?
#
loop_
_entity_poly.entity_id
_entity_poly.type
_entity_poly.pdbx_seq_one_letter_code
_entity_poly.pdbx_strand_id
1 'polypeptide(L)'
;MLAWSIAILPFITVLFLNACFGASQSRTPGLFSPSTVPLVIKSPYFNCWIGNQPVVPQWPTFWNDQNLGWSGYIRVDDVTWMWLGRTTTNPQPNISVPIGLQITPTRTIYTFHAGPMYVKVTFLSPIEPADPVKQSLPFAYMYLEANSTDSQLHTVQVYSDVTAQWSSGNRSNVVVWETHDTGSTRYHQARLQQPQPLSESADQAEDVTLYFAMPANPSLSSRIGLDNDCRGQFISQGLLLGAPPSPSGIIDQPFSVFSHSLNLGRITNTSNPVVWSLGAVRDPVAGFQSDTLSPYFTASLGNTDRIASCLIDSFVGDFQQASQRATELDTRIRNDASSVSQKYIDLVSLAARQTIGATDLTIANTSDGKLNVSDIRMLMKGIGTSSRRVNPVEVLYSAFPFFLYLNASYGGYLLSPLLEYQDGMNLSYAARDLGSTYPLVGGNSVQSHSQQVEQTGNMLIMALAHAQTSGDGFLISRHYELLKKWANYLSGHLFTTQTNADGETSAGNANLIMKGIIGIAAMAKISSALNRPNDAQYFVNQSLVLSRQWRSSALSTDNSHILANFGDRDSSWSLMYNLYADRLLNTSVVGDDIYQLLTNYLRNSIVVGWTLFAAAIVNDTSVRDSLIDPVWNHANTSSSPFFPPSYGLDLNSTTNSGSSSPAMGALYSILALAVPHKTIVVPLPHTSPAHKKSVIGPAVGGALGGLALVILSGTFLKKCRTRRQLGDTRKPVEPFPTPYEYNPYQQQQDDESFGATRPLVPLPRSSAVISSSKAREAIGPLSQLLPPNIIPPISSSSPTSRHAQTSSPAIGPVSPAQVEDLRAEMENLTRVVRAMQAERMETPPNYFDIQSQLLPSASQPNVPMDREQAQPHP
;
A
#
# COMPACT_ATOMS: atom_id res chain seq x y z
N MET A 1 -69.97 27.22 -22.28
CA MET A 1 -69.22 25.95 -22.31
C MET A 1 -67.84 26.22 -22.90
N LEU A 2 -66.88 25.32 -22.63
CA LEU A 2 -65.52 25.17 -23.19
C LEU A 2 -65.21 25.88 -24.53
N ALA A 3 -63.99 26.34 -24.82
CA ALA A 3 -62.71 26.42 -24.09
C ALA A 3 -61.72 27.27 -24.94
N TRP A 4 -60.41 27.22 -24.63
CA TRP A 4 -59.29 27.75 -25.42
C TRP A 4 -59.12 29.28 -25.50
N SER A 5 -58.32 29.83 -24.57
CA SER A 5 -57.13 30.66 -24.86
C SER A 5 -56.46 31.08 -23.53
N ILE A 6 -55.13 31.25 -23.53
CA ILE A 6 -54.23 31.54 -22.39
C ILE A 6 -53.69 30.27 -21.68
N ALA A 7 -52.63 29.67 -22.24
CA ALA A 7 -51.82 28.62 -21.57
C ALA A 7 -50.40 28.43 -22.16
N ILE A 8 -49.72 29.46 -22.68
CA ILE A 8 -48.31 29.37 -23.13
C ILE A 8 -47.52 30.60 -22.66
N LEU A 9 -47.30 30.74 -21.35
CA LEU A 9 -46.37 31.76 -20.82
C LEU A 9 -45.67 31.49 -19.46
N PRO A 10 -45.83 30.35 -18.74
CA PRO A 10 -45.00 30.05 -17.56
C PRO A 10 -43.84 29.06 -17.81
N PHE A 11 -43.67 28.55 -19.05
CA PHE A 11 -42.66 27.51 -19.33
C PHE A 11 -41.26 28.02 -19.70
N ILE A 12 -41.11 29.30 -20.07
CA ILE A 12 -39.82 29.87 -20.50
C ILE A 12 -39.00 30.40 -19.31
N THR A 13 -39.63 30.79 -18.20
CA THR A 13 -38.95 31.29 -16.99
C THR A 13 -38.35 30.19 -16.12
N VAL A 14 -38.86 28.95 -16.16
CA VAL A 14 -38.31 27.81 -15.39
C VAL A 14 -37.05 27.20 -16.06
N LEU A 15 -36.89 27.37 -17.37
CA LEU A 15 -35.73 26.88 -18.12
C LEU A 15 -34.48 27.78 -17.98
N PHE A 16 -34.64 29.08 -17.68
CA PHE A 16 -33.50 29.98 -17.46
C PHE A 16 -32.98 29.99 -16.00
N LEU A 17 -33.82 29.67 -15.01
CA LEU A 17 -33.38 29.57 -13.60
C LEU A 17 -32.62 28.27 -13.29
N ASN A 18 -32.87 27.18 -14.02
CA ASN A 18 -32.08 25.94 -13.91
C ASN A 18 -30.74 25.99 -14.66
N ALA A 19 -30.51 26.99 -15.52
CA ALA A 19 -29.26 27.12 -16.28
C ALA A 19 -28.12 27.79 -15.49
N CYS A 20 -28.39 28.39 -14.32
CA CYS A 20 -27.39 29.14 -13.53
C CYS A 20 -26.87 28.43 -12.29
N PHE A 21 -27.37 27.23 -11.96
CA PHE A 21 -26.75 26.33 -10.96
C PHE A 21 -25.82 25.27 -11.57
N GLY A 22 -25.53 25.40 -12.88
CA GLY A 22 -24.34 24.82 -13.51
C GLY A 22 -23.05 25.53 -13.08
N ALA A 23 -22.87 25.73 -11.76
CA ALA A 23 -21.59 26.16 -11.22
C ALA A 23 -20.60 25.02 -11.40
N SER A 24 -19.86 25.05 -12.50
CA SER A 24 -18.57 24.38 -12.60
C SER A 24 -17.70 24.95 -11.48
N GLN A 25 -17.74 24.32 -10.30
CA GLN A 25 -16.75 24.59 -9.27
C GLN A 25 -15.42 24.13 -9.84
N SER A 26 -14.68 25.10 -10.36
CA SER A 26 -13.26 24.97 -10.64
C SER A 26 -12.63 24.44 -9.35
N ARG A 27 -12.11 23.21 -9.43
CA ARG A 27 -11.33 22.60 -8.34
C ARG A 27 -10.33 23.65 -7.87
N THR A 28 -10.35 23.98 -6.58
CA THR A 28 -9.60 25.11 -6.04
C THR A 28 -8.12 24.95 -6.42
N PRO A 29 -7.54 25.86 -7.23
CA PRO A 29 -6.19 25.65 -7.74
C PRO A 29 -5.17 25.50 -6.60
N GLY A 30 -4.58 24.31 -6.47
CA GLY A 30 -3.53 24.02 -5.47
C GLY A 30 -3.87 22.95 -4.42
N LEU A 31 -5.12 22.48 -4.31
CA LEU A 31 -5.47 21.36 -3.42
C LEU A 31 -5.34 20.00 -4.13
N PHE A 32 -4.64 19.04 -3.50
CA PHE A 32 -4.52 17.67 -4.00
C PHE A 32 -5.78 16.86 -3.68
N SER A 33 -6.50 16.46 -4.72
CA SER A 33 -7.81 15.83 -4.64
C SER A 33 -7.95 14.78 -5.76
N PRO A 34 -7.20 13.66 -5.68
CA PRO A 34 -7.21 12.61 -6.70
C PRO A 34 -8.61 12.01 -6.84
N SER A 35 -8.99 11.58 -8.05
CA SER A 35 -10.37 11.19 -8.38
C SER A 35 -10.89 9.95 -7.64
N THR A 36 -10.02 9.16 -7.02
CA THR A 36 -10.35 8.09 -6.07
C THR A 36 -9.31 8.07 -4.96
N VAL A 37 -9.76 7.84 -3.71
CA VAL A 37 -8.88 7.77 -2.54
C VAL A 37 -8.92 6.38 -1.90
N PRO A 38 -7.80 5.91 -1.32
CA PRO A 38 -7.77 4.66 -0.56
C PRO A 38 -8.45 4.89 0.80
N LEU A 39 -9.50 4.14 1.13
CA LEU A 39 -10.07 4.15 2.49
C LEU A 39 -9.27 3.19 3.38
N VAL A 40 -9.30 1.91 3.04
CA VAL A 40 -8.65 0.85 3.82
C VAL A 40 -7.90 -0.08 2.89
N ILE A 41 -6.58 -0.15 3.03
CA ILE A 41 -5.76 -1.09 2.26
C ILE A 41 -4.70 -1.74 3.15
N LYS A 42 -4.78 -3.05 3.31
CA LYS A 42 -3.92 -3.84 4.19
C LYS A 42 -3.38 -5.13 3.58
N SER A 43 -4.07 -5.71 2.59
CA SER A 43 -3.66 -6.92 1.88
C SER A 43 -4.37 -7.01 0.52
N PRO A 44 -3.98 -7.91 -0.40
CA PRO A 44 -4.58 -8.01 -1.74
C PRO A 44 -6.10 -8.17 -1.76
N TYR A 45 -6.66 -8.73 -0.68
CA TYR A 45 -8.09 -8.99 -0.50
C TYR A 45 -8.76 -8.06 0.52
N PHE A 46 -8.00 -7.20 1.20
CA PHE A 46 -8.52 -6.13 2.05
C PHE A 46 -8.08 -4.77 1.50
N ASN A 47 -8.78 -4.35 0.44
CA ASN A 47 -8.37 -3.27 -0.45
C ASN A 47 -9.59 -2.45 -0.94
N CYS A 48 -9.93 -1.40 -0.19
CA CYS A 48 -11.16 -0.61 -0.31
C CYS A 48 -10.86 0.87 -0.59
N TRP A 49 -11.58 1.41 -1.57
CA TRP A 49 -11.42 2.76 -2.12
C TRP A 49 -12.77 3.48 -2.18
N ILE A 50 -12.75 4.79 -2.35
CA ILE A 50 -13.94 5.57 -2.72
C ILE A 50 -13.60 6.62 -3.76
N GLY A 51 -14.49 6.78 -4.75
CA GLY A 51 -14.40 7.89 -5.70
C GLY A 51 -14.55 9.24 -4.98
N ASN A 52 -13.82 10.24 -5.46
CA ASN A 52 -13.72 11.57 -4.87
C ASN A 52 -14.47 12.60 -5.73
N GLN A 53 -15.72 12.29 -6.06
CA GLN A 53 -16.57 13.10 -6.94
C GLN A 53 -17.38 14.14 -6.14
N PRO A 54 -17.81 15.27 -6.76
CA PRO A 54 -18.50 16.35 -6.03
C PRO A 54 -19.90 16.01 -5.51
N VAL A 55 -20.47 14.85 -5.88
CA VAL A 55 -21.84 14.44 -5.57
C VAL A 55 -21.82 13.25 -4.60
N VAL A 56 -22.70 13.29 -3.61
CA VAL A 56 -22.48 12.63 -2.30
C VAL A 56 -23.72 11.82 -1.87
N PRO A 57 -23.58 10.74 -1.08
CA PRO A 57 -22.41 9.86 -0.94
C PRO A 57 -22.58 8.61 -1.83
N GLN A 58 -21.54 7.80 -1.92
CA GLN A 58 -21.52 6.59 -2.75
C GLN A 58 -20.99 5.37 -1.99
N TRP A 59 -21.18 4.19 -2.57
CA TRP A 59 -20.55 2.98 -2.05
C TRP A 59 -19.04 3.03 -2.28
N PRO A 60 -18.23 2.68 -1.26
CA PRO A 60 -16.86 2.26 -1.49
C PRO A 60 -16.81 1.04 -2.41
N THR A 61 -15.68 0.89 -3.10
CA THR A 61 -15.43 -0.23 -4.02
C THR A 61 -14.15 -0.97 -3.64
N PHE A 62 -14.08 -2.24 -4.03
CA PHE A 62 -12.84 -2.96 -4.18
C PHE A 62 -12.09 -2.40 -5.41
N TRP A 63 -10.80 -2.71 -5.57
CA TRP A 63 -9.96 -2.14 -6.63
C TRP A 63 -10.38 -2.47 -8.09
N ASN A 64 -11.36 -3.35 -8.27
CA ASN A 64 -11.97 -3.72 -9.57
C ASN A 64 -13.47 -3.33 -9.65
N ASP A 65 -13.85 -2.27 -8.95
CA ASP A 65 -15.19 -1.66 -8.96
C ASP A 65 -16.33 -2.52 -8.37
N GLN A 66 -16.01 -3.66 -7.74
CA GLN A 66 -16.96 -4.41 -6.92
C GLN A 66 -17.40 -3.59 -5.70
N ASN A 67 -18.70 -3.33 -5.54
CA ASN A 67 -19.22 -2.58 -4.40
C ASN A 67 -18.91 -3.28 -3.07
N LEU A 68 -18.34 -2.52 -2.12
CA LEU A 68 -18.14 -2.90 -0.73
C LEU A 68 -19.08 -2.06 0.13
N GLY A 69 -20.22 -2.65 0.50
CA GLY A 69 -21.21 -1.96 1.34
C GLY A 69 -20.59 -1.53 2.66
N TRP A 70 -20.50 -0.22 2.86
CA TRP A 70 -20.04 0.44 4.07
C TRP A 70 -20.78 1.77 4.19
N SER A 71 -21.45 1.99 5.32
CA SER A 71 -22.24 3.20 5.56
C SER A 71 -21.78 3.91 6.83
N GLY A 72 -21.96 5.23 6.86
CA GLY A 72 -21.52 6.09 7.95
C GLY A 72 -22.49 7.24 8.20
N TYR A 73 -22.93 7.36 9.46
CA TYR A 73 -23.95 8.30 9.88
C TYR A 73 -23.57 9.00 11.20
N ILE A 74 -24.05 10.23 11.36
CA ILE A 74 -24.06 10.98 12.62
C ILE A 74 -25.45 11.61 12.80
N ARG A 75 -25.97 11.62 14.01
CA ARG A 75 -27.24 12.22 14.37
C ARG A 75 -26.98 13.31 15.40
N VAL A 76 -27.43 14.53 15.11
CA VAL A 76 -27.16 15.74 15.88
C VAL A 76 -28.49 16.44 16.13
N ASP A 77 -28.86 16.65 17.39
CA ASP A 77 -30.12 17.27 17.82
C ASP A 77 -31.34 16.73 17.04
N ASP A 78 -31.45 15.40 17.06
CA ASP A 78 -32.46 14.58 16.39
C ASP A 78 -32.46 14.58 14.85
N VAL A 79 -31.57 15.35 14.19
CA VAL A 79 -31.38 15.35 12.75
C VAL A 79 -30.24 14.41 12.34
N THR A 80 -30.53 13.43 11.49
CA THR A 80 -29.54 12.46 11.01
C THR A 80 -28.89 12.88 9.70
N TRP A 81 -27.56 12.74 9.64
CA TRP A 81 -26.70 13.08 8.52
C TRP A 81 -25.85 11.86 8.09
N MET A 82 -25.87 11.51 6.81
CA MET A 82 -25.06 10.45 6.21
C MET A 82 -23.81 11.04 5.55
N TRP A 83 -22.64 10.46 5.84
CA TRP A 83 -21.33 10.91 5.35
C TRP A 83 -20.57 9.82 4.56
N LEU A 84 -21.06 8.57 4.56
CA LEU A 84 -20.53 7.46 3.76
C LEU A 84 -21.66 6.49 3.35
N GLY A 85 -21.53 5.89 2.17
CA GLY A 85 -22.43 4.84 1.67
C GLY A 85 -23.60 5.39 0.85
N ARG A 86 -24.65 4.58 0.69
CA ARG A 86 -25.92 5.00 0.06
C ARG A 86 -27.08 4.49 0.91
N THR A 87 -28.26 5.10 0.76
CA THR A 87 -29.45 4.63 1.47
C THR A 87 -30.73 4.76 0.68
N THR A 88 -31.61 3.79 0.87
CA THR A 88 -32.97 3.71 0.34
C THR A 88 -34.02 3.74 1.44
N THR A 89 -33.62 3.99 2.69
CA THR A 89 -34.49 3.98 3.87
C THR A 89 -35.58 5.05 3.79
N ASN A 90 -36.67 4.83 4.51
CA ASN A 90 -37.65 5.87 4.82
C ASN A 90 -37.85 5.90 6.35
N PRO A 91 -37.57 7.02 7.05
CA PRO A 91 -37.09 8.31 6.55
C PRO A 91 -35.69 8.26 5.91
N GLN A 92 -35.42 9.25 5.06
CA GLN A 92 -34.11 9.53 4.48
C GLN A 92 -33.30 10.46 5.41
N PRO A 93 -31.98 10.30 5.52
CA PRO A 93 -31.11 11.23 6.23
C PRO A 93 -30.79 12.48 5.38
N ASN A 94 -30.28 13.52 6.02
CA ASN A 94 -29.55 14.58 5.31
C ASN A 94 -28.21 14.02 4.77
N ILE A 95 -27.65 14.66 3.74
CA ILE A 95 -26.38 14.26 3.13
C ILE A 95 -25.29 15.26 3.56
N SER A 96 -24.17 14.75 4.10
CA SER A 96 -23.00 15.56 4.47
C SER A 96 -21.96 15.54 3.36
N VAL A 97 -21.76 16.68 2.70
CA VAL A 97 -20.71 16.84 1.68
C VAL A 97 -19.35 17.01 2.36
N PRO A 98 -18.27 16.34 1.89
CA PRO A 98 -16.93 16.62 2.37
C PRO A 98 -16.52 18.07 2.09
N ILE A 99 -16.11 18.80 3.12
CA ILE A 99 -15.57 20.17 3.02
C ILE A 99 -14.02 20.18 3.06
N GLY A 100 -13.41 19.03 3.30
CA GLY A 100 -11.96 18.87 3.33
C GLY A 100 -11.54 17.41 3.20
N LEU A 101 -10.43 17.19 2.51
CA LEU A 101 -9.77 15.91 2.32
C LEU A 101 -8.27 16.08 2.60
N GLN A 102 -7.70 15.20 3.41
CA GLN A 102 -6.25 15.09 3.57
C GLN A 102 -5.84 13.63 3.39
N ILE A 103 -4.84 13.42 2.53
CA ILE A 103 -4.22 12.11 2.30
C ILE A 103 -2.81 12.14 2.88
N THR A 104 -2.48 11.10 3.63
CA THR A 104 -1.16 10.85 4.24
C THR A 104 -0.76 9.40 3.92
N PRO A 105 0.50 8.99 4.10
CA PRO A 105 0.97 7.62 3.82
C PRO A 105 0.16 6.49 4.49
N THR A 106 -0.40 6.70 5.67
CA THR A 106 -1.19 5.70 6.42
C THR A 106 -2.68 6.02 6.55
N ARG A 107 -3.09 7.30 6.41
CA ARG A 107 -4.48 7.75 6.64
C ARG A 107 -5.11 8.50 5.47
N THR A 108 -6.42 8.37 5.37
CA THR A 108 -7.31 9.25 4.60
C THR A 108 -8.25 9.94 5.58
N ILE A 109 -8.28 11.26 5.57
CA ILE A 109 -9.02 12.08 6.53
C ILE A 109 -10.02 12.92 5.76
N TYR A 110 -11.30 12.72 6.03
CA TYR A 110 -12.39 13.54 5.52
C TYR A 110 -12.94 14.45 6.61
N THR A 111 -13.41 15.63 6.19
CA THR A 111 -14.04 16.64 7.05
C THR A 111 -15.42 16.97 6.50
N PHE A 112 -16.41 17.09 7.38
CA PHE A 112 -17.82 17.32 7.06
C PHE A 112 -18.46 18.35 8.02
N HIS A 113 -19.58 18.93 7.59
CA HIS A 113 -20.57 19.52 8.50
C HIS A 113 -21.76 18.57 8.67
N ALA A 114 -22.23 18.43 9.91
CA ALA A 114 -23.48 17.76 10.27
C ALA A 114 -24.27 18.68 11.20
N GLY A 115 -25.08 19.58 10.62
CA GLY A 115 -25.73 20.66 11.35
C GLY A 115 -24.69 21.54 12.09
N PRO A 116 -24.86 21.81 13.40
CA PRO A 116 -23.91 22.60 14.19
C PRO A 116 -22.65 21.84 14.61
N MET A 117 -22.39 20.64 14.08
CA MET A 117 -21.17 19.88 14.36
C MET A 117 -20.24 19.86 13.13
N TYR A 118 -18.97 20.17 13.37
CA TYR A 118 -17.85 19.85 12.50
C TYR A 118 -17.39 18.42 12.81
N VAL A 119 -17.29 17.58 11.79
CA VAL A 119 -17.02 16.14 11.94
C VAL A 119 -15.82 15.76 11.09
N LYS A 120 -14.83 15.12 11.70
CA LYS A 120 -13.64 14.59 11.05
C LYS A 120 -13.67 13.07 11.12
N VAL A 121 -13.70 12.41 9.98
CA VAL A 121 -13.64 10.94 9.87
C VAL A 121 -12.31 10.54 9.27
N THR A 122 -11.56 9.71 9.98
CA THR A 122 -10.25 9.22 9.56
C THR A 122 -10.29 7.71 9.36
N PHE A 123 -9.87 7.28 8.17
CA PHE A 123 -9.57 5.89 7.86
C PHE A 123 -8.06 5.69 7.99
N LEU A 124 -7.66 4.75 8.85
CA LEU A 124 -6.27 4.43 9.15
C LEU A 124 -6.00 2.98 8.76
N SER A 125 -5.09 2.77 7.80
CA SER A 125 -4.50 1.46 7.52
C SER A 125 -3.08 1.44 8.11
N PRO A 126 -2.84 0.77 9.25
CA PRO A 126 -1.51 0.75 9.86
C PRO A 126 -0.46 0.13 8.93
N ILE A 127 0.61 0.88 8.69
CA ILE A 127 1.87 0.41 8.11
C ILE A 127 2.86 0.36 9.26
N GLU A 128 3.45 -0.81 9.51
CA GLU A 128 4.15 -1.15 10.76
C GLU A 128 5.55 -1.70 10.48
N PRO A 129 6.50 -0.89 9.95
CA PRO A 129 7.76 -1.40 9.39
C PRO A 129 8.66 -2.11 10.41
N ALA A 130 8.49 -1.77 11.70
CA ALA A 130 9.29 -2.28 12.80
C ALA A 130 8.70 -3.56 13.44
N ASP A 131 7.47 -3.95 13.12
CA ASP A 131 6.76 -5.05 13.77
C ASP A 131 6.06 -5.95 12.73
N PRO A 132 6.65 -7.11 12.37
CA PRO A 132 6.06 -8.01 11.37
C PRO A 132 4.76 -8.68 11.87
N VAL A 133 4.53 -8.78 13.19
CA VAL A 133 3.25 -9.24 13.73
C VAL A 133 2.18 -8.20 13.39
N LYS A 134 2.39 -6.94 13.74
CA LYS A 134 1.41 -5.88 13.46
C LYS A 134 1.24 -5.58 11.98
N GLN A 135 2.31 -5.64 11.18
CA GLN A 135 2.23 -5.42 9.73
C GLN A 135 1.31 -6.46 9.06
N SER A 136 1.41 -7.73 9.46
CA SER A 136 0.62 -8.84 8.91
C SER A 136 -0.82 -8.92 9.43
N LEU A 137 -1.22 -8.12 10.42
CA LEU A 137 -2.62 -8.05 10.85
C LEU A 137 -3.50 -7.46 9.72
N PRO A 138 -4.51 -8.19 9.21
CA PRO A 138 -5.38 -7.73 8.13
C PRO A 138 -6.55 -6.89 8.70
N PHE A 139 -6.19 -5.87 9.49
CA PHE A 139 -7.12 -5.01 10.21
C PHE A 139 -6.78 -3.52 10.00
N ALA A 140 -7.81 -2.69 10.04
CA ALA A 140 -7.73 -1.24 9.91
C ALA A 140 -8.74 -0.56 10.83
N TYR A 141 -8.55 0.73 11.08
CA TYR A 141 -9.45 1.54 11.89
C TYR A 141 -10.19 2.56 11.03
N MET A 142 -11.43 2.84 11.42
CA MET A 142 -12.15 4.04 11.03
C MET A 142 -12.56 4.75 12.32
N TYR A 143 -12.22 6.03 12.45
CA TYR A 143 -12.54 6.78 13.66
C TYR A 143 -13.08 8.18 13.38
N LEU A 144 -13.90 8.67 14.31
CA LEU A 144 -14.63 9.93 14.20
C LEU A 144 -14.29 10.85 15.39
N GLU A 145 -13.97 12.09 15.07
CA GLU A 145 -13.81 13.21 16.00
C GLU A 145 -14.86 14.27 15.65
N ALA A 146 -15.55 14.87 16.63
CA ALA A 146 -16.57 15.89 16.38
C ALA A 146 -16.45 17.07 17.33
N ASN A 147 -16.68 18.28 16.82
CA ASN A 147 -16.64 19.55 17.57
C ASN A 147 -17.83 20.44 17.17
N SER A 148 -18.45 21.12 18.13
CA SER A 148 -19.48 22.13 17.90
C SER A 148 -18.88 23.34 17.16
N THR A 149 -19.64 23.91 16.23
CA THR A 149 -19.29 25.13 15.49
C THR A 149 -19.83 26.41 16.11
N ASP A 150 -20.79 26.31 17.04
CA ASP A 150 -21.43 27.43 17.76
C ASP A 150 -21.07 27.49 19.26
N SER A 151 -20.20 26.58 19.70
CA SER A 151 -19.77 26.36 21.09
C SER A 151 -20.87 25.88 22.05
N GLN A 152 -22.01 25.37 21.55
CA GLN A 152 -23.10 24.84 22.36
C GLN A 152 -23.04 23.31 22.57
N LEU A 153 -23.84 22.82 23.52
CA LEU A 153 -23.98 21.40 23.86
C LEU A 153 -25.08 20.73 23.02
N HIS A 154 -24.65 19.97 22.00
CA HIS A 154 -25.54 19.20 21.10
C HIS A 154 -25.64 17.75 21.53
N THR A 155 -26.81 17.15 21.29
CA THR A 155 -27.04 15.72 21.51
C THR A 155 -26.54 14.94 20.30
N VAL A 156 -25.56 14.05 20.48
CA VAL A 156 -24.88 13.35 19.38
C VAL A 156 -24.96 11.83 19.51
N GLN A 157 -25.38 11.17 18.43
CA GLN A 157 -25.19 9.73 18.22
C GLN A 157 -24.41 9.48 16.92
N VAL A 158 -23.68 8.37 16.84
CA VAL A 158 -22.93 7.97 15.63
C VAL A 158 -23.18 6.51 15.29
N TYR A 159 -23.14 6.16 14.01
CA TYR A 159 -23.42 4.82 13.51
C TYR A 159 -22.54 4.49 12.30
N SER A 160 -22.15 3.23 12.17
CA SER A 160 -21.61 2.68 10.94
C SER A 160 -22.02 1.21 10.76
N ASP A 161 -22.12 0.78 9.51
CA ASP A 161 -22.34 -0.61 9.13
C ASP A 161 -21.46 -1.04 7.96
N VAL A 162 -21.19 -2.34 7.87
CA VAL A 162 -20.66 -3.00 6.66
C VAL A 162 -21.60 -4.13 6.23
N THR A 163 -21.61 -4.48 4.93
CA THR A 163 -22.40 -5.60 4.39
C THR A 163 -21.56 -6.89 4.28
N ALA A 164 -22.20 -8.00 3.92
CA ALA A 164 -21.51 -9.26 3.64
C ALA A 164 -20.68 -9.27 2.33
N GLN A 165 -20.71 -8.20 1.52
CA GLN A 165 -19.97 -8.09 0.25
C GLN A 165 -18.45 -8.10 0.42
N TRP A 166 -17.96 -7.88 1.63
CA TRP A 166 -16.55 -7.98 2.00
C TRP A 166 -16.03 -9.42 2.10
N SER A 167 -16.90 -10.43 2.23
CA SER A 167 -16.53 -11.83 2.50
C SER A 167 -16.26 -12.69 1.25
N SER A 168 -16.59 -12.20 0.05
CA SER A 168 -16.55 -12.98 -1.20
C SER A 168 -16.83 -12.05 -2.40
N GLY A 169 -16.46 -12.45 -3.62
CA GLY A 169 -16.88 -11.79 -4.86
C GLY A 169 -18.18 -12.33 -5.45
N ASN A 170 -18.57 -13.56 -5.10
CA ASN A 170 -19.83 -14.17 -5.55
C ASN A 170 -21.01 -13.75 -4.66
N ARG A 171 -21.84 -12.83 -5.16
CA ARG A 171 -23.00 -12.27 -4.45
C ARG A 171 -24.09 -13.29 -4.11
N SER A 172 -24.12 -14.43 -4.80
CA SER A 172 -25.08 -15.51 -4.54
C SER A 172 -24.66 -16.44 -3.39
N ASN A 173 -23.46 -16.31 -2.85
CA ASN A 173 -23.03 -17.11 -1.70
C ASN A 173 -23.84 -16.79 -0.44
N VAL A 174 -24.05 -17.81 0.38
CA VAL A 174 -24.61 -17.69 1.73
C VAL A 174 -23.47 -17.43 2.72
N VAL A 175 -23.64 -16.42 3.56
CA VAL A 175 -22.81 -16.17 4.75
C VAL A 175 -23.52 -16.63 6.02
N VAL A 176 -22.72 -17.03 7.01
CA VAL A 176 -23.11 -17.23 8.40
C VAL A 176 -22.44 -16.18 9.28
N TRP A 177 -23.10 -15.77 10.35
CA TRP A 177 -22.61 -14.69 11.22
C TRP A 177 -22.96 -14.86 12.70
N GLU A 178 -22.13 -14.25 13.53
CA GLU A 178 -22.24 -14.27 14.99
C GLU A 178 -21.93 -12.88 15.56
N THR A 179 -22.44 -12.59 16.76
CA THR A 179 -22.09 -11.39 17.54
C THR A 179 -21.47 -11.82 18.85
N HIS A 180 -20.32 -11.23 19.17
CA HIS A 180 -19.55 -11.58 20.35
C HIS A 180 -19.29 -10.34 21.22
N ASP A 181 -19.13 -10.58 22.51
CA ASP A 181 -18.74 -9.59 23.50
C ASP A 181 -17.68 -10.21 24.41
N THR A 182 -16.48 -9.62 24.44
CA THR A 182 -15.35 -10.09 25.27
C THR A 182 -15.30 -9.38 26.64
N GLY A 183 -16.21 -8.44 26.89
CA GLY A 183 -16.13 -7.47 27.98
C GLY A 183 -15.17 -6.30 27.72
N SER A 184 -14.23 -6.41 26.76
CA SER A 184 -13.42 -5.28 26.26
C SER A 184 -13.77 -4.84 24.85
N THR A 185 -14.33 -5.73 24.04
CA THR A 185 -14.68 -5.51 22.64
C THR A 185 -16.03 -6.13 22.34
N ARG A 186 -16.88 -5.42 21.60
CA ARG A 186 -18.06 -6.02 20.97
C ARG A 186 -17.85 -6.04 19.47
N TYR A 187 -18.08 -7.18 18.85
CA TYR A 187 -17.84 -7.37 17.42
C TYR A 187 -18.86 -8.29 16.75
N HIS A 188 -19.10 -8.04 15.47
CA HIS A 188 -19.75 -8.95 14.55
C HIS A 188 -18.69 -9.72 13.76
N GLN A 189 -18.93 -11.00 13.55
CA GLN A 189 -18.10 -11.88 12.73
C GLN A 189 -18.98 -12.50 11.64
N ALA A 190 -18.49 -12.53 10.39
CA ALA A 190 -19.19 -13.14 9.27
C ALA A 190 -18.23 -13.87 8.33
N ARG A 191 -18.65 -15.02 7.79
CA ARG A 191 -17.89 -15.83 6.84
C ARG A 191 -18.82 -16.58 5.91
N LEU A 192 -18.33 -17.08 4.78
CA LEU A 192 -19.14 -17.98 3.94
C LEU A 192 -19.60 -19.21 4.74
N GLN A 193 -20.81 -19.69 4.45
CA GLN A 193 -21.30 -20.97 4.98
C GLN A 193 -20.46 -22.14 4.47
N GLN A 194 -19.96 -22.04 3.22
CA GLN A 194 -19.07 -23.00 2.58
C GLN A 194 -17.83 -22.27 2.02
N PRO A 195 -16.87 -21.88 2.87
CA PRO A 195 -15.63 -21.23 2.43
C PRO A 195 -14.87 -22.08 1.41
N GLN A 196 -14.22 -21.44 0.44
CA GLN A 196 -13.38 -22.09 -0.56
C GLN A 196 -11.93 -21.59 -0.40
N PRO A 197 -11.12 -22.20 0.49
CA PRO A 197 -9.74 -21.79 0.76
C PRO A 197 -8.89 -21.64 -0.49
N LEU A 198 -8.06 -20.59 -0.51
CA LEU A 198 -7.09 -20.32 -1.58
C LEU A 198 -7.73 -20.14 -2.98
N SER A 199 -8.99 -19.71 -3.04
CA SER A 199 -9.70 -19.41 -4.27
C SER A 199 -10.28 -17.98 -4.27
N GLU A 200 -10.66 -17.49 -5.45
CA GLU A 200 -11.20 -16.15 -5.62
C GLU A 200 -12.32 -16.08 -6.68
N SER A 201 -13.31 -15.24 -6.40
CA SER A 201 -14.35 -14.82 -7.35
C SER A 201 -14.27 -13.31 -7.51
N ALA A 202 -14.37 -12.80 -8.75
CA ALA A 202 -14.22 -11.37 -9.06
C ALA A 202 -13.02 -10.72 -8.33
N ASP A 203 -11.86 -11.40 -8.33
CA ASP A 203 -10.61 -11.04 -7.66
C ASP A 203 -10.66 -10.83 -6.12
N GLN A 204 -11.81 -11.10 -5.48
CA GLN A 204 -11.99 -11.19 -4.03
C GLN A 204 -11.85 -12.66 -3.58
N ALA A 205 -11.26 -12.91 -2.41
CA ALA A 205 -11.07 -14.26 -1.90
C ALA A 205 -12.38 -14.85 -1.34
N GLU A 206 -12.55 -16.17 -1.48
CA GLU A 206 -13.76 -16.92 -1.09
C GLU A 206 -13.64 -17.62 0.28
N ASP A 207 -12.68 -17.19 1.11
CA ASP A 207 -12.33 -17.76 2.42
C ASP A 207 -12.15 -16.68 3.52
N VAL A 208 -12.66 -15.47 3.27
CA VAL A 208 -12.57 -14.34 4.20
C VAL A 208 -13.52 -14.51 5.39
N THR A 209 -12.97 -14.39 6.60
CA THR A 209 -13.73 -14.06 7.80
C THR A 209 -13.68 -12.56 8.06
N LEU A 210 -14.82 -11.90 7.89
CA LEU A 210 -15.05 -10.49 8.17
C LEU A 210 -15.22 -10.27 9.68
N TYR A 211 -14.58 -9.23 10.20
CA TYR A 211 -14.76 -8.74 11.56
C TYR A 211 -15.08 -7.25 11.52
N PHE A 212 -16.14 -6.83 12.21
CA PHE A 212 -16.46 -5.42 12.44
C PHE A 212 -16.70 -5.21 13.93
N ALA A 213 -15.98 -4.27 14.54
CA ALA A 213 -15.85 -4.20 16.00
C ALA A 213 -15.79 -2.77 16.54
N MET A 214 -16.17 -2.61 17.81
CA MET A 214 -15.90 -1.41 18.62
C MET A 214 -15.42 -1.80 20.03
N PRO A 215 -14.67 -0.92 20.73
CA PRO A 215 -14.47 -1.05 22.18
C PRO A 215 -15.83 -1.18 22.91
N ALA A 216 -15.89 -2.06 23.91
CA ALA A 216 -17.10 -2.23 24.71
C ALA A 216 -17.42 -0.93 25.46
N ASN A 217 -18.68 -0.48 25.37
CA ASN A 217 -19.16 0.75 25.98
C ASN A 217 -20.63 0.57 26.44
N PRO A 218 -21.05 1.05 27.62
CA PRO A 218 -22.45 0.93 28.08
C PRO A 218 -23.49 1.57 27.14
N SER A 219 -23.10 2.58 26.37
CA SER A 219 -23.94 3.29 25.41
C SER A 219 -23.84 2.74 23.97
N LEU A 220 -23.13 1.62 23.77
CA LEU A 220 -23.02 0.93 22.49
C LEU A 220 -24.24 0.01 22.26
N SER A 221 -25.00 0.30 21.20
CA SER A 221 -25.96 -0.65 20.63
C SER A 221 -25.38 -1.27 19.34
N SER A 222 -25.62 -2.56 19.15
CA SER A 222 -25.05 -3.33 18.05
C SER A 222 -26.11 -4.27 17.51
N ARG A 223 -26.21 -4.40 16.19
CA ARG A 223 -27.20 -5.26 15.54
C ARG A 223 -26.69 -5.79 14.21
N ILE A 224 -26.90 -7.09 14.00
CA ILE A 224 -26.95 -7.65 12.65
C ILE A 224 -28.42 -7.62 12.22
N GLY A 225 -28.72 -7.26 10.98
CA GLY A 225 -30.09 -7.14 10.50
C GLY A 225 -30.17 -6.70 9.06
N LEU A 226 -31.38 -6.45 8.56
CA LEU A 226 -31.56 -5.87 7.22
C LEU A 226 -31.11 -4.42 7.21
N ASP A 227 -30.58 -3.98 6.08
CA ASP A 227 -30.00 -2.66 5.90
C ASP A 227 -31.01 -1.52 6.11
N ASN A 228 -32.22 -1.67 5.54
CA ASN A 228 -33.30 -0.72 5.74
C ASN A 228 -33.77 -0.65 7.21
N ASP A 229 -33.77 -1.77 7.93
CA ASP A 229 -34.17 -1.82 9.34
C ASP A 229 -33.14 -1.15 10.24
N CYS A 230 -31.85 -1.50 10.11
CA CYS A 230 -30.80 -1.01 11.00
C CYS A 230 -30.54 0.49 10.77
N ARG A 231 -30.44 0.90 9.50
CA ARG A 231 -30.27 2.32 9.15
C ARG A 231 -31.54 3.12 9.47
N GLY A 232 -32.73 2.59 9.20
CA GLY A 232 -34.00 3.23 9.55
C GLY A 232 -34.21 3.43 11.06
N GLN A 233 -33.83 2.44 11.88
CA GLN A 233 -33.78 2.59 13.34
C GLN A 233 -32.79 3.68 13.76
N PHE A 234 -31.57 3.69 13.23
CA PHE A 234 -30.63 4.76 13.59
C PHE A 234 -31.13 6.15 13.19
N ILE A 235 -31.69 6.32 11.98
CA ILE A 235 -32.19 7.61 11.51
C ILE A 235 -33.32 8.14 12.39
N SER A 236 -34.26 7.27 12.78
CA SER A 236 -35.46 7.65 13.55
C SER A 236 -35.18 7.91 15.03
N GLN A 237 -34.37 7.07 15.70
CA GLN A 237 -34.22 7.07 17.17
C GLN A 237 -32.76 7.09 17.66
N GLY A 238 -31.76 7.10 16.77
CA GLY A 238 -30.34 7.13 17.14
C GLY A 238 -29.82 5.86 17.84
N LEU A 239 -30.58 4.76 17.79
CA LEU A 239 -30.35 3.54 18.58
C LEU A 239 -30.75 2.29 17.78
N LEU A 240 -30.01 1.19 17.96
CA LEU A 240 -30.34 -0.12 17.40
C LEU A 240 -31.06 -0.98 18.44
N LEU A 241 -32.22 -1.52 18.05
CA LEU A 241 -33.13 -2.28 18.92
C LEU A 241 -33.54 -3.62 18.32
N GLY A 242 -33.81 -4.60 19.19
CA GLY A 242 -34.37 -5.90 18.83
C GLY A 242 -33.37 -7.05 18.88
N ALA A 243 -33.87 -8.27 18.72
CA ALA A 243 -33.07 -9.48 18.66
C ALA A 243 -32.31 -9.58 17.31
N PRO A 244 -31.19 -10.33 17.25
CA PRO A 244 -30.56 -10.68 15.98
C PRO A 244 -31.50 -11.54 15.11
N PRO A 245 -31.37 -11.48 13.77
CA PRO A 245 -32.13 -12.29 12.82
C PRO A 245 -31.65 -13.75 12.82
N SER A 246 -32.10 -14.52 11.82
CA SER A 246 -31.42 -15.76 11.39
C SER A 246 -29.89 -15.59 11.39
N PRO A 247 -29.09 -16.58 11.82
CA PRO A 247 -27.62 -16.51 11.83
C PRO A 247 -26.97 -16.63 10.43
N SER A 248 -27.75 -16.45 9.36
CA SER A 248 -27.30 -16.61 7.97
C SER A 248 -28.18 -15.89 6.97
N GLY A 249 -27.62 -15.56 5.80
CA GLY A 249 -28.30 -14.97 4.65
C GLY A 249 -27.40 -14.90 3.42
N ILE A 250 -27.95 -14.49 2.27
CA ILE A 250 -27.15 -14.24 1.06
C ILE A 250 -26.38 -12.92 1.15
N ILE A 251 -25.35 -12.76 0.32
CA ILE A 251 -24.56 -11.53 0.24
C ILE A 251 -25.31 -10.37 -0.46
N ASP A 252 -26.23 -10.69 -1.36
CA ASP A 252 -27.05 -9.73 -2.12
C ASP A 252 -28.34 -9.30 -1.38
N GLN A 253 -29.26 -8.63 -2.07
CA GLN A 253 -30.50 -8.12 -1.52
C GLN A 253 -31.47 -9.21 -1.02
N PRO A 254 -32.18 -8.99 0.12
CA PRO A 254 -32.10 -7.81 0.99
C PRO A 254 -30.81 -7.84 1.82
N PHE A 255 -30.05 -6.74 1.79
CA PHE A 255 -28.69 -6.73 2.33
C PHE A 255 -28.70 -6.92 3.85
N SER A 256 -27.93 -7.90 4.32
CA SER A 256 -27.61 -8.02 5.74
C SER A 256 -26.43 -7.12 6.09
N VAL A 257 -26.60 -6.31 7.14
CA VAL A 257 -25.61 -5.35 7.64
C VAL A 257 -25.15 -5.71 9.04
N PHE A 258 -23.86 -5.50 9.30
CA PHE A 258 -23.19 -5.66 10.59
C PHE A 258 -23.00 -4.26 11.17
N SER A 259 -23.84 -3.85 12.13
CA SER A 259 -23.99 -2.45 12.51
C SER A 259 -23.66 -2.16 13.99
N HIS A 260 -23.02 -1.03 14.21
CA HIS A 260 -22.65 -0.52 15.53
C HIS A 260 -23.00 0.96 15.64
N SER A 261 -23.66 1.36 16.73
CA SER A 261 -23.92 2.77 17.04
C SER A 261 -23.69 3.11 18.50
N LEU A 262 -23.20 4.32 18.73
CA LEU A 262 -22.80 4.83 20.03
C LEU A 262 -23.50 6.17 20.30
N ASN A 263 -24.18 6.25 21.44
CA ASN A 263 -24.72 7.52 21.93
C ASN A 263 -23.65 8.25 22.75
N LEU A 264 -23.26 9.45 22.32
CA LEU A 264 -22.24 10.28 22.98
C LEU A 264 -22.84 11.22 24.04
N GLY A 265 -24.17 11.28 24.15
CA GLY A 265 -24.86 12.21 25.02
C GLY A 265 -24.79 13.64 24.50
N ARG A 266 -24.70 14.62 25.42
CA ARG A 266 -24.59 16.03 25.08
C ARG A 266 -23.13 16.49 25.14
N ILE A 267 -22.59 16.93 24.01
CA ILE A 267 -21.17 17.28 23.86
C ILE A 267 -20.96 18.62 23.12
N THR A 268 -19.89 19.33 23.48
CA THR A 268 -19.27 20.36 22.63
C THR A 268 -18.15 19.75 21.79
N ASN A 269 -17.48 18.70 22.28
CA ASN A 269 -16.48 17.93 21.52
C ASN A 269 -16.41 16.46 21.96
N THR A 270 -15.85 15.61 21.11
CA THR A 270 -15.48 14.23 21.44
C THR A 270 -14.26 14.21 22.35
N SER A 271 -14.39 13.73 23.59
CA SER A 271 -13.28 13.62 24.55
C SER A 271 -12.21 12.60 24.14
N ASN A 272 -12.59 11.57 23.39
CA ASN A 272 -11.72 10.64 22.69
C ASN A 272 -12.35 10.33 21.33
N PRO A 273 -11.57 9.97 20.30
CA PRO A 273 -12.12 9.51 19.03
C PRO A 273 -13.05 8.30 19.19
N VAL A 274 -14.15 8.27 18.45
CA VAL A 274 -15.03 7.09 18.39
C VAL A 274 -14.47 6.13 17.34
N VAL A 275 -14.15 4.90 17.73
CA VAL A 275 -13.36 3.97 16.89
C VAL A 275 -14.15 2.72 16.51
N TRP A 276 -14.22 2.45 15.21
CA TRP A 276 -14.56 1.15 14.66
C TRP A 276 -13.28 0.47 14.13
N SER A 277 -13.20 -0.85 14.28
CA SER A 277 -12.18 -1.68 13.67
C SER A 277 -12.82 -2.60 12.64
N LEU A 278 -12.20 -2.72 11.47
CA LEU A 278 -12.63 -3.57 10.36
C LEU A 278 -11.48 -4.51 10.00
N GLY A 279 -11.76 -5.78 9.75
CA GLY A 279 -10.76 -6.75 9.30
C GLY A 279 -11.31 -7.84 8.40
N ALA A 280 -10.45 -8.34 7.52
CA ALA A 280 -10.73 -9.43 6.59
C ALA A 280 -9.66 -10.51 6.76
N VAL A 281 -9.89 -11.44 7.69
CA VAL A 281 -8.93 -12.45 8.12
C VAL A 281 -9.04 -13.70 7.25
N ARG A 282 -7.90 -14.28 6.89
CA ARG A 282 -7.74 -15.53 6.13
C ARG A 282 -6.59 -16.33 6.76
N ASP A 283 -6.74 -17.64 6.88
CA ASP A 283 -5.67 -18.57 7.26
C ASP A 283 -5.99 -19.96 6.69
N PRO A 284 -5.19 -20.53 5.77
CA PRO A 284 -4.00 -19.94 5.14
C PRO A 284 -4.32 -18.77 4.20
N VAL A 285 -3.33 -17.93 3.92
CA VAL A 285 -3.45 -16.85 2.92
C VAL A 285 -3.03 -17.28 1.52
N ALA A 286 -2.06 -18.20 1.41
CA ALA A 286 -1.54 -18.69 0.14
C ALA A 286 -1.16 -20.18 0.23
N GLY A 287 -1.17 -20.86 -0.92
CA GLY A 287 -0.55 -22.20 -1.06
C GLY A 287 0.82 -22.05 -1.70
N PHE A 288 1.84 -22.78 -1.24
CA PHE A 288 3.21 -22.71 -1.77
C PHE A 288 3.78 -24.11 -1.97
N GLN A 289 3.87 -24.54 -3.23
CA GLN A 289 4.22 -25.92 -3.59
C GLN A 289 3.32 -26.96 -2.88
N SER A 290 3.85 -27.77 -1.97
CA SER A 290 3.09 -28.73 -1.14
C SER A 290 2.52 -28.14 0.15
N ASP A 291 3.01 -26.97 0.55
CA ASP A 291 2.77 -26.39 1.87
C ASP A 291 1.74 -25.26 1.80
N THR A 292 1.28 -24.80 2.96
CA THR A 292 0.40 -23.62 3.06
C THR A 292 1.10 -22.52 3.84
N LEU A 293 0.78 -21.27 3.53
CA LEU A 293 1.36 -20.10 4.18
C LEU A 293 0.30 -19.40 5.02
N SER A 294 0.55 -19.31 6.31
CA SER A 294 -0.28 -18.59 7.28
C SER A 294 0.20 -17.13 7.42
N PRO A 295 -0.67 -16.17 7.77
CA PRO A 295 -0.23 -14.81 8.10
C PRO A 295 0.82 -14.81 9.22
N TYR A 296 1.82 -13.93 9.13
CA TYR A 296 2.94 -13.92 10.09
C TYR A 296 2.47 -13.74 11.56
N PHE A 297 1.39 -13.00 11.82
CA PHE A 297 0.86 -12.80 13.18
C PHE A 297 0.56 -14.11 13.92
N THR A 298 0.25 -15.19 13.19
CA THR A 298 0.00 -16.54 13.75
C THR A 298 1.23 -17.09 14.49
N ALA A 299 2.46 -16.62 14.20
CA ALA A 299 3.66 -16.94 14.98
C ALA A 299 3.55 -16.54 16.45
N SER A 300 2.88 -15.42 16.73
CA SER A 300 2.72 -14.86 18.09
C SER A 300 1.40 -15.26 18.76
N LEU A 301 0.38 -15.53 17.95
CA LEU A 301 -0.99 -15.74 18.40
C LEU A 301 -1.43 -17.22 18.35
N GLY A 302 -0.86 -18.03 17.46
CA GLY A 302 -1.37 -19.34 17.07
C GLY A 302 -2.42 -19.27 15.95
N ASN A 303 -3.08 -20.39 15.68
CA ASN A 303 -4.11 -20.53 14.64
C ASN A 303 -5.34 -19.62 14.93
N THR A 304 -5.86 -18.97 13.88
CA THR A 304 -6.90 -17.91 13.97
C THR A 304 -8.15 -18.32 14.74
N ASP A 305 -8.70 -19.51 14.47
CA ASP A 305 -10.02 -19.93 14.97
C ASP A 305 -10.02 -20.14 16.49
N ARG A 306 -8.87 -20.43 17.09
CA ARG A 306 -8.72 -20.65 18.53
C ARG A 306 -8.37 -19.38 19.32
N ILE A 307 -8.11 -18.26 18.62
CA ILE A 307 -7.60 -16.99 19.18
C ILE A 307 -8.37 -15.74 18.69
N ALA A 308 -9.36 -15.85 17.81
CA ALA A 308 -10.17 -14.74 17.26
C ALA A 308 -10.53 -13.62 18.25
N SER A 309 -11.00 -13.95 19.46
CA SER A 309 -11.32 -12.97 20.50
C SER A 309 -10.10 -12.23 21.08
N CYS A 310 -8.97 -12.91 21.28
CA CYS A 310 -7.72 -12.26 21.68
C CYS A 310 -7.10 -11.46 20.53
N LEU A 311 -7.24 -11.89 19.27
CA LEU A 311 -6.81 -11.16 18.08
C LEU A 311 -7.53 -9.80 17.97
N ILE A 312 -8.87 -9.79 18.02
CA ILE A 312 -9.66 -8.57 17.92
C ILE A 312 -9.49 -7.66 19.15
N ASP A 313 -9.47 -8.21 20.37
CA ASP A 313 -9.18 -7.44 21.60
C ASP A 313 -7.82 -6.72 21.53
N SER A 314 -6.81 -7.38 20.95
CA SER A 314 -5.46 -6.81 20.80
C SER A 314 -5.46 -5.64 19.83
N PHE A 315 -6.08 -5.83 18.66
CA PHE A 315 -6.14 -4.79 17.64
C PHE A 315 -6.97 -3.59 18.10
N VAL A 316 -8.17 -3.83 18.65
CA VAL A 316 -9.04 -2.76 19.18
C VAL A 316 -8.35 -2.00 20.32
N GLY A 317 -7.61 -2.70 21.20
CA GLY A 317 -6.87 -2.10 22.30
C GLY A 317 -5.59 -1.34 21.91
N ASP A 318 -4.99 -1.59 20.74
CA ASP A 318 -3.76 -0.93 20.28
C ASP A 318 -4.02 0.44 19.60
N PHE A 319 -5.28 0.81 19.36
CA PHE A 319 -5.66 1.99 18.54
C PHE A 319 -4.85 3.26 18.82
N GLN A 320 -4.71 3.68 20.07
CA GLN A 320 -4.01 4.92 20.43
C GLN A 320 -2.53 4.85 20.00
N GLN A 321 -1.89 3.70 20.21
CA GLN A 321 -0.49 3.46 19.90
C GLN A 321 -0.30 3.29 18.38
N ALA A 322 -1.24 2.64 17.70
CA ALA A 322 -1.24 2.52 16.23
C ALA A 322 -1.42 3.89 15.56
N SER A 323 -2.33 4.73 16.06
CA SER A 323 -2.55 6.10 15.57
C SER A 323 -1.31 6.99 15.79
N GLN A 324 -0.61 6.82 16.91
CA GLN A 324 0.67 7.49 17.16
C GLN A 324 1.75 7.04 16.16
N ARG A 325 2.03 5.73 16.05
CA ARG A 325 3.04 5.20 15.11
C ARG A 325 2.75 5.58 13.65
N ALA A 326 1.48 5.56 13.26
CA ALA A 326 1.01 6.02 11.96
C ALA A 326 1.30 7.51 11.74
N THR A 327 1.07 8.36 12.74
CA THR A 327 1.38 9.79 12.69
C THR A 327 2.89 10.06 12.61
N GLU A 328 3.70 9.31 13.34
CA GLU A 328 5.17 9.38 13.29
C GLU A 328 5.70 8.97 11.91
N LEU A 329 5.20 7.87 11.34
CA LEU A 329 5.57 7.40 10.01
C LEU A 329 5.13 8.37 8.90
N ASP A 330 3.90 8.87 8.96
CA ASP A 330 3.40 9.89 8.04
C ASP A 330 4.28 11.14 8.07
N THR A 331 4.65 11.59 9.27
CA THR A 331 5.50 12.78 9.48
C THR A 331 6.88 12.55 8.89
N ARG A 332 7.52 11.41 9.14
CA ARG A 332 8.82 11.06 8.54
C ARG A 332 8.77 11.10 7.02
N ILE A 333 7.87 10.35 6.39
CA ILE A 333 7.76 10.28 4.92
C ILE A 333 7.50 11.66 4.30
N ARG A 334 6.59 12.44 4.89
CA ARG A 334 6.24 13.77 4.36
C ARG A 334 7.39 14.78 4.55
N ASN A 335 8.13 14.70 5.66
CA ASN A 335 9.31 15.54 5.89
C ASN A 335 10.44 15.18 4.91
N ASP A 336 10.75 13.89 4.75
CA ASP A 336 11.79 13.44 3.82
C ASP A 336 11.44 13.87 2.38
N ALA A 337 10.17 13.72 1.97
CA ALA A 337 9.66 14.17 0.66
C ALA A 337 9.60 15.69 0.48
N SER A 338 9.52 16.48 1.57
CA SER A 338 9.50 17.95 1.49
C SER A 338 10.79 18.56 0.96
N SER A 339 11.90 17.82 1.04
CA SER A 339 13.19 18.19 0.41
C SER A 339 13.13 18.18 -1.13
N VAL A 340 12.11 17.56 -1.72
CA VAL A 340 11.90 17.48 -3.17
C VAL A 340 10.96 18.59 -3.62
N SER A 341 9.65 18.45 -3.37
CA SER A 341 8.63 19.46 -3.68
C SER A 341 7.32 19.14 -2.96
N GLN A 342 6.43 20.13 -2.81
CA GLN A 342 5.10 19.92 -2.20
C GLN A 342 4.27 18.87 -2.96
N LYS A 343 4.34 18.85 -4.29
CA LYS A 343 3.67 17.86 -5.13
C LYS A 343 4.21 16.44 -4.91
N TYR A 344 5.51 16.31 -4.65
CA TYR A 344 6.10 15.01 -4.35
C TYR A 344 5.59 14.42 -3.02
N ILE A 345 5.37 15.25 -2.00
CA ILE A 345 4.75 14.85 -0.71
C ILE A 345 3.39 14.18 -0.95
N ASP A 346 2.57 14.74 -1.83
CA ASP A 346 1.23 14.22 -2.14
C ASP A 346 1.29 12.87 -2.87
N LEU A 347 2.19 12.73 -3.84
CA LEU A 347 2.41 11.48 -4.58
C LEU A 347 2.84 10.33 -3.66
N VAL A 348 3.85 10.54 -2.80
CA VAL A 348 4.30 9.49 -1.87
C VAL A 348 3.24 9.17 -0.80
N SER A 349 2.41 10.16 -0.44
CA SER A 349 1.27 9.97 0.48
C SER A 349 0.17 9.09 -0.12
N LEU A 350 -0.12 9.23 -1.42
CA LEU A 350 -1.10 8.38 -2.13
C LEU A 350 -0.56 6.96 -2.34
N ALA A 351 0.70 6.82 -2.74
CA ALA A 351 1.28 5.53 -3.15
C ALA A 351 1.54 4.52 -2.04
N ALA A 352 1.74 4.96 -0.78
CA ALA A 352 2.18 4.09 0.32
C ALA A 352 1.23 2.89 0.56
N ARG A 353 -0.06 3.16 0.78
CA ARG A 353 -1.10 2.13 0.95
C ARG A 353 -1.28 1.25 -0.28
N GLN A 354 -1.25 1.84 -1.48
CA GLN A 354 -1.36 1.10 -2.74
C GLN A 354 -0.19 0.13 -2.97
N THR A 355 1.01 0.49 -2.51
CA THR A 355 2.23 -0.32 -2.68
C THR A 355 2.25 -1.51 -1.71
N ILE A 356 2.16 -1.26 -0.41
CA ILE A 356 2.21 -2.35 0.59
C ILE A 356 0.94 -3.19 0.60
N GLY A 357 -0.19 -2.59 0.24
CA GLY A 357 -1.50 -3.21 0.20
C GLY A 357 -1.65 -4.37 -0.80
N ALA A 358 -0.73 -4.53 -1.74
CA ALA A 358 -0.73 -5.68 -2.66
C ALA A 358 0.06 -6.88 -2.13
N THR A 359 0.41 -6.90 -0.84
CA THR A 359 1.27 -7.93 -0.25
C THR A 359 0.70 -8.63 0.98
N ASP A 360 1.06 -9.90 1.16
CA ASP A 360 0.81 -10.69 2.37
C ASP A 360 2.16 -11.11 2.97
N LEU A 361 2.36 -10.85 4.27
CA LEU A 361 3.54 -11.28 5.03
C LEU A 361 3.20 -12.53 5.83
N THR A 362 4.00 -13.59 5.66
CA THR A 362 3.61 -14.97 5.94
C THR A 362 4.71 -15.80 6.60
N ILE A 363 4.31 -16.95 7.13
CA ILE A 363 5.18 -18.04 7.58
C ILE A 363 4.67 -19.37 7.02
N ALA A 364 5.56 -20.33 6.80
CA ALA A 364 5.16 -21.66 6.35
C ALA A 364 4.47 -22.46 7.46
N ASN A 365 3.37 -23.12 7.11
CA ASN A 365 2.80 -24.24 7.85
C ASN A 365 3.32 -25.53 7.20
N THR A 366 4.20 -26.23 7.92
CA THR A 366 4.86 -27.45 7.44
C THR A 366 3.87 -28.61 7.29
N SER A 367 4.24 -29.62 6.50
CA SER A 367 3.41 -30.80 6.22
C SER A 367 2.98 -31.62 7.47
N ASP A 368 3.57 -31.36 8.64
CA ASP A 368 3.15 -31.92 9.95
C ASP A 368 2.30 -30.95 10.80
N GLY A 369 1.79 -29.87 10.21
CA GLY A 369 0.85 -28.92 10.81
C GLY A 369 1.48 -27.93 11.80
N LYS A 370 2.78 -27.61 11.65
CA LYS A 370 3.50 -26.68 12.53
C LYS A 370 3.92 -25.40 11.82
N LEU A 371 3.89 -24.30 12.55
CA LEU A 371 4.37 -23.01 12.05
C LEU A 371 5.90 -22.95 12.09
N ASN A 372 6.53 -22.79 10.92
CA ASN A 372 7.95 -22.50 10.79
C ASN A 372 8.17 -20.98 10.86
N VAL A 373 8.25 -20.46 12.08
CA VAL A 373 8.36 -19.00 12.34
C VAL A 373 9.66 -18.36 11.83
N SER A 374 10.67 -19.16 11.46
CA SER A 374 11.90 -18.71 10.81
C SER A 374 11.78 -18.59 9.29
N ASP A 375 10.76 -19.19 8.67
CA ASP A 375 10.55 -19.22 7.23
C ASP A 375 9.59 -18.10 6.80
N ILE A 376 10.09 -16.87 6.93
CA ILE A 376 9.34 -15.64 6.67
C ILE A 376 9.33 -15.37 5.16
N ARG A 377 8.15 -15.41 4.55
CA ARG A 377 7.95 -15.08 3.13
C ARG A 377 6.99 -13.91 2.98
N MET A 378 7.21 -13.09 1.97
CA MET A 378 6.29 -12.04 1.59
C MET A 378 5.89 -12.26 0.13
N LEU A 379 4.58 -12.31 -0.11
CA LEU A 379 4.02 -12.51 -1.45
C LEU A 379 3.37 -11.22 -1.93
N MET A 380 3.47 -10.95 -3.22
CA MET A 380 2.87 -9.82 -3.91
C MET A 380 1.92 -10.32 -5.00
N LYS A 381 0.66 -9.87 -4.97
CA LYS A 381 -0.31 -10.11 -6.05
C LYS A 381 -0.10 -9.06 -7.15
N GLY A 382 -0.14 -9.48 -8.42
CA GLY A 382 -0.08 -8.61 -9.60
C GLY A 382 -1.31 -7.73 -9.85
N ILE A 383 -1.76 -6.97 -8.84
CA ILE A 383 -2.97 -6.14 -8.84
C ILE A 383 -2.95 -5.12 -9.99
N GLY A 384 -4.13 -4.87 -10.56
CA GLY A 384 -4.35 -3.88 -11.61
C GLY A 384 -4.03 -4.32 -13.03
N THR A 385 -3.42 -5.48 -13.20
CA THR A 385 -3.15 -6.08 -14.50
C THR A 385 -4.13 -7.21 -14.78
N SER A 386 -4.30 -7.60 -16.04
CA SER A 386 -5.02 -8.85 -16.40
C SER A 386 -4.28 -10.13 -15.96
N SER A 387 -3.11 -10.01 -15.33
CA SER A 387 -2.31 -11.14 -14.85
C SER A 387 -2.40 -11.27 -13.32
N ARG A 388 -2.87 -12.42 -12.83
CA ARG A 388 -2.93 -12.74 -11.39
C ARG A 388 -1.60 -13.30 -10.86
N ARG A 389 -0.49 -12.82 -11.43
CA ARG A 389 0.87 -13.33 -11.16
C ARG A 389 1.29 -13.09 -9.71
N VAL A 390 2.15 -13.99 -9.22
CA VAL A 390 2.73 -13.94 -7.87
C VAL A 390 4.18 -13.47 -7.95
N ASN A 391 4.55 -12.48 -7.15
CA ASN A 391 5.85 -11.78 -7.16
C ASN A 391 6.34 -11.48 -8.61
N PRO A 392 5.57 -10.75 -9.45
CA PRO A 392 6.00 -10.44 -10.80
C PRO A 392 7.28 -9.59 -10.75
N VAL A 393 8.37 -10.05 -11.34
CA VAL A 393 9.72 -9.51 -11.09
C VAL A 393 9.85 -8.05 -11.51
N GLU A 394 9.24 -7.65 -12.62
CA GLU A 394 9.23 -6.24 -13.07
C GLU A 394 8.36 -5.35 -12.17
N VAL A 395 7.26 -5.87 -11.63
CA VAL A 395 6.39 -5.13 -10.68
C VAL A 395 7.07 -5.01 -9.32
N LEU A 396 7.79 -6.05 -8.89
CA LEU A 396 8.60 -6.03 -7.67
C LEU A 396 9.77 -5.03 -7.80
N TYR A 397 10.49 -5.02 -8.93
CA TYR A 397 11.53 -4.03 -9.23
C TYR A 397 11.01 -2.60 -9.13
N SER A 398 9.80 -2.38 -9.68
CA SER A 398 9.09 -1.10 -9.59
C SER A 398 8.76 -0.72 -8.15
N ALA A 399 8.26 -1.67 -7.37
CA ALA A 399 7.87 -1.45 -5.98
C ALA A 399 9.08 -1.35 -5.02
N PHE A 400 10.24 -1.86 -5.41
CA PHE A 400 11.41 -2.05 -4.56
C PHE A 400 11.90 -0.79 -3.80
N PRO A 401 11.92 0.42 -4.39
CA PRO A 401 12.36 1.63 -3.68
C PRO A 401 11.57 1.90 -2.41
N PHE A 402 10.25 1.66 -2.42
CA PHE A 402 9.41 1.79 -1.24
C PHE A 402 9.83 0.84 -0.13
N PHE A 403 10.12 -0.42 -0.46
CA PHE A 403 10.58 -1.41 0.53
C PHE A 403 11.99 -1.07 1.06
N LEU A 404 12.92 -0.63 0.21
CA LEU A 404 14.25 -0.19 0.64
C LEU A 404 14.19 0.99 1.63
N TYR A 405 13.37 2.00 1.33
CA TYR A 405 13.17 3.17 2.20
C TYR A 405 12.44 2.83 3.51
N LEU A 406 11.42 1.96 3.44
CA LEU A 406 10.54 1.65 4.58
C LEU A 406 11.18 0.65 5.55
N ASN A 407 11.53 -0.54 5.05
CA ASN A 407 12.31 -1.57 5.75
C ASN A 407 12.84 -2.60 4.72
N ALA A 408 14.14 -2.54 4.43
CA ALA A 408 14.77 -3.39 3.44
C ALA A 408 14.59 -4.91 3.68
N SER A 409 14.37 -5.37 4.92
CA SER A 409 14.09 -6.79 5.20
C SER A 409 12.85 -7.32 4.46
N TYR A 410 11.85 -6.48 4.17
CA TYR A 410 10.71 -6.85 3.35
C TYR A 410 11.12 -7.14 1.89
N GLY A 411 12.11 -6.42 1.36
CA GLY A 411 12.72 -6.74 0.07
C GLY A 411 13.35 -8.14 0.06
N GLY A 412 13.99 -8.53 1.17
CA GLY A 412 14.49 -9.90 1.37
C GLY A 412 13.37 -10.94 1.33
N TYR A 413 12.29 -10.74 2.09
CA TYR A 413 11.14 -11.66 2.14
C TYR A 413 10.37 -11.75 0.81
N LEU A 414 10.41 -10.72 -0.04
CA LEU A 414 9.84 -10.72 -1.40
C LEU A 414 10.74 -11.44 -2.42
N LEU A 415 12.07 -11.38 -2.23
CA LEU A 415 13.06 -12.03 -3.10
C LEU A 415 13.29 -13.50 -2.77
N SER A 416 13.26 -13.90 -1.49
CA SER A 416 13.57 -15.27 -1.06
C SER A 416 12.76 -16.34 -1.82
N PRO A 417 11.42 -16.22 -1.96
CA PRO A 417 10.62 -17.23 -2.65
C PRO A 417 10.95 -17.32 -4.14
N LEU A 418 11.28 -16.18 -4.78
CA LEU A 418 11.74 -16.10 -6.18
C LEU A 418 13.09 -16.82 -6.38
N LEU A 419 14.01 -16.69 -5.43
CA LEU A 419 15.33 -17.32 -5.52
C LEU A 419 15.24 -18.83 -5.19
N GLU A 420 14.54 -19.20 -4.12
CA GLU A 420 14.26 -20.59 -3.72
C GLU A 420 13.62 -21.40 -4.84
N TYR A 421 12.62 -20.83 -5.53
CA TYR A 421 11.97 -21.49 -6.66
C TYR A 421 12.91 -21.71 -7.86
N GLN A 422 13.80 -20.76 -8.11
CA GLN A 422 14.66 -20.74 -9.30
C GLN A 422 15.98 -21.52 -9.14
N ASP A 423 16.43 -21.79 -7.91
CA ASP A 423 17.55 -22.72 -7.63
C ASP A 423 17.32 -24.09 -8.30
N GLY A 424 16.07 -24.55 -8.36
CA GLY A 424 15.67 -25.81 -9.00
C GLY A 424 15.45 -25.75 -10.52
N MET A 425 15.57 -24.57 -11.16
CA MET A 425 15.24 -24.39 -12.58
C MET A 425 16.46 -24.48 -13.50
N ASN A 426 16.32 -25.23 -14.59
CA ASN A 426 17.33 -25.32 -15.65
C ASN A 426 17.29 -24.14 -16.66
N LEU A 427 16.93 -22.93 -16.19
CA LEU A 427 16.93 -21.70 -16.99
C LEU A 427 18.23 -20.93 -16.81
N SER A 428 18.81 -20.44 -17.91
CA SER A 428 20.04 -19.61 -17.88
C SER A 428 19.79 -18.15 -17.46
N TYR A 429 18.53 -17.73 -17.44
CA TYR A 429 18.04 -16.40 -17.09
C TYR A 429 16.99 -16.48 -15.98
N ALA A 430 16.62 -15.34 -15.39
CA ALA A 430 15.56 -15.29 -14.40
C ALA A 430 14.17 -15.41 -15.02
N ALA A 431 13.29 -16.18 -14.38
CA ALA A 431 11.86 -16.26 -14.63
C ALA A 431 11.16 -14.93 -14.27
N ARG A 432 9.89 -14.79 -14.67
CA ARG A 432 9.11 -13.54 -14.55
C ARG A 432 8.27 -13.44 -13.27
N ASP A 433 7.99 -14.56 -12.62
CA ASP A 433 7.01 -14.69 -11.53
C ASP A 433 7.10 -16.08 -10.88
N LEU A 434 6.34 -16.28 -9.80
CA LEU A 434 6.16 -17.55 -9.09
C LEU A 434 4.91 -18.32 -9.53
N GLY A 435 4.41 -18.03 -10.73
CA GLY A 435 3.15 -18.58 -11.25
C GLY A 435 2.09 -17.50 -11.51
N SER A 436 1.07 -17.89 -12.25
CA SER A 436 0.06 -17.00 -12.85
C SER A 436 -1.19 -16.73 -12.00
N THR A 437 -1.34 -17.39 -10.85
CA THR A 437 -2.66 -17.60 -10.23
C THR A 437 -2.63 -17.44 -8.70
N TYR A 438 -2.41 -16.21 -8.20
CA TYR A 438 -2.59 -15.89 -6.78
C TYR A 438 -4.01 -16.31 -6.31
N PRO A 439 -4.16 -16.94 -5.13
CA PRO A 439 -3.17 -17.14 -4.07
C PRO A 439 -2.44 -18.51 -4.10
N LEU A 440 -2.45 -19.21 -5.24
CA LEU A 440 -1.75 -20.48 -5.43
C LEU A 440 -0.38 -20.27 -6.09
N VAL A 441 0.68 -20.53 -5.32
CA VAL A 441 2.08 -20.39 -5.74
C VAL A 441 2.62 -21.76 -6.18
N GLY A 442 2.17 -22.20 -7.35
CA GLY A 442 2.59 -23.46 -7.99
C GLY A 442 3.90 -23.37 -8.78
N GLY A 443 4.47 -22.17 -8.94
CA GLY A 443 5.57 -21.92 -9.87
C GLY A 443 5.10 -21.71 -11.31
N ASN A 444 6.01 -21.27 -12.17
CA ASN A 444 5.75 -21.09 -13.61
C ASN A 444 6.33 -22.27 -14.41
N SER A 445 5.46 -23.17 -14.87
CA SER A 445 5.85 -24.36 -15.65
C SER A 445 6.28 -24.04 -17.09
N VAL A 446 6.02 -22.83 -17.59
CA VAL A 446 6.43 -22.40 -18.94
C VAL A 446 7.73 -21.62 -18.85
N GLN A 447 8.84 -22.33 -19.10
CA GLN A 447 10.19 -21.83 -18.82
C GLN A 447 10.65 -20.69 -19.76
N SER A 448 10.25 -20.68 -21.04
CA SER A 448 10.74 -19.69 -22.01
C SER A 448 9.86 -18.44 -22.11
N HIS A 449 10.49 -17.27 -22.00
CA HIS A 449 9.88 -15.96 -22.27
C HIS A 449 10.87 -15.05 -23.03
N SER A 450 10.38 -13.95 -23.60
CA SER A 450 11.21 -12.97 -24.34
C SER A 450 11.83 -11.87 -23.46
N GLN A 451 11.45 -11.78 -22.19
CA GLN A 451 11.92 -10.77 -21.23
C GLN A 451 13.17 -11.21 -20.44
N GLN A 452 14.12 -11.88 -21.10
CA GLN A 452 15.22 -12.60 -20.43
C GLN A 452 16.23 -11.63 -19.83
N VAL A 453 16.67 -10.62 -20.60
CA VAL A 453 17.55 -9.54 -20.11
C VAL A 453 16.85 -8.69 -19.03
N GLU A 454 15.58 -8.37 -19.25
CA GLU A 454 14.75 -7.55 -18.36
C GLU A 454 14.68 -8.14 -16.94
N GLN A 455 14.20 -9.38 -16.80
CA GLN A 455 14.06 -9.98 -15.47
C GLN A 455 15.40 -10.35 -14.83
N THR A 456 16.38 -10.77 -15.63
CA THR A 456 17.70 -11.14 -15.10
C THR A 456 18.43 -9.91 -14.54
N GLY A 457 18.34 -8.77 -15.23
CA GLY A 457 18.81 -7.48 -14.72
C GLY A 457 18.07 -7.07 -13.45
N ASN A 458 16.73 -7.12 -13.46
CA ASN A 458 15.88 -6.80 -12.29
C ASN A 458 16.31 -7.60 -11.05
N MET A 459 16.46 -8.93 -11.16
CA MET A 459 16.83 -9.80 -10.04
C MET A 459 18.22 -9.49 -9.48
N LEU A 460 19.23 -9.32 -10.35
CA LEU A 460 20.60 -9.00 -9.90
C LEU A 460 20.69 -7.63 -9.21
N ILE A 461 19.97 -6.63 -9.74
CA ILE A 461 19.89 -5.29 -9.16
C ILE A 461 19.19 -5.35 -7.79
N MET A 462 18.02 -5.97 -7.69
CA MET A 462 17.28 -6.06 -6.43
C MET A 462 18.03 -6.86 -5.36
N ALA A 463 18.69 -7.95 -5.73
CA ALA A 463 19.45 -8.79 -4.80
C ALA A 463 20.62 -8.02 -4.15
N LEU A 464 21.35 -7.22 -4.94
CA LEU A 464 22.40 -6.36 -4.39
C LEU A 464 21.81 -5.18 -3.61
N ALA A 465 20.79 -4.50 -4.13
CA ALA A 465 20.16 -3.37 -3.46
C ALA A 465 19.58 -3.75 -2.08
N HIS A 466 18.98 -4.95 -1.98
CA HIS A 466 18.62 -5.54 -0.70
C HIS A 466 19.84 -5.62 0.23
N ALA A 467 20.88 -6.35 -0.16
CA ALA A 467 22.03 -6.62 0.69
C ALA A 467 22.75 -5.34 1.13
N GLN A 468 22.94 -4.36 0.23
CA GLN A 468 23.54 -3.07 0.55
C GLN A 468 22.68 -2.26 1.53
N THR A 469 21.35 -2.32 1.47
CA THR A 469 20.46 -1.49 2.30
C THR A 469 20.14 -2.14 3.64
N SER A 470 19.90 -3.46 3.66
CA SER A 470 19.65 -4.20 4.90
C SER A 470 20.93 -4.44 5.68
N GLY A 471 22.06 -4.65 4.99
CA GLY A 471 23.31 -5.19 5.53
C GLY A 471 23.36 -6.73 5.51
N ASP A 472 22.29 -7.40 5.07
CA ASP A 472 22.15 -8.85 5.09
C ASP A 472 22.61 -9.49 3.77
N GLY A 473 23.73 -10.21 3.83
CA GLY A 473 24.31 -10.98 2.72
C GLY A 473 23.74 -12.39 2.55
N PHE A 474 22.78 -12.84 3.36
CA PHE A 474 22.30 -14.23 3.36
C PHE A 474 21.82 -14.70 1.99
N LEU A 475 20.89 -13.97 1.36
CA LEU A 475 20.32 -14.37 0.06
C LEU A 475 21.37 -14.43 -1.05
N ILE A 476 22.22 -13.40 -1.17
CA ILE A 476 23.26 -13.36 -2.20
C ILE A 476 24.34 -14.43 -1.98
N SER A 477 24.61 -14.83 -0.73
CA SER A 477 25.50 -15.94 -0.42
C SER A 477 24.87 -17.30 -0.66
N ARG A 478 23.57 -17.46 -0.36
CA ARG A 478 22.84 -18.73 -0.47
C ARG A 478 22.58 -19.13 -1.93
N HIS A 479 22.37 -18.15 -2.79
CA HIS A 479 22.01 -18.30 -4.21
C HIS A 479 23.12 -17.86 -5.17
N TYR A 480 24.36 -17.76 -4.70
CA TYR A 480 25.48 -17.18 -5.47
C TYR A 480 25.66 -17.78 -6.88
N GLU A 481 25.60 -19.10 -7.01
CA GLU A 481 25.78 -19.77 -8.31
C GLU A 481 24.62 -19.50 -9.29
N LEU A 482 23.39 -19.31 -8.79
CA LEU A 482 22.24 -18.89 -9.61
C LEU A 482 22.44 -17.46 -10.13
N LEU A 483 22.83 -16.53 -9.24
CA LEU A 483 23.13 -15.13 -9.61
C LEU A 483 24.31 -15.04 -10.59
N LYS A 484 25.36 -15.86 -10.38
CA LYS A 484 26.53 -15.96 -11.29
C LYS A 484 26.14 -16.48 -12.67
N LYS A 485 25.33 -17.54 -12.73
CA LYS A 485 24.78 -18.13 -13.97
C LYS A 485 23.98 -17.09 -14.76
N TRP A 486 23.14 -16.32 -14.07
CA TRP A 486 22.39 -15.19 -14.62
C TRP A 486 23.28 -14.06 -15.18
N ALA A 487 24.31 -13.64 -14.46
CA ALA A 487 25.24 -12.62 -14.94
C ALA A 487 26.09 -13.09 -16.14
N ASN A 488 26.46 -14.37 -16.17
CA ASN A 488 27.11 -15.00 -17.33
C ASN A 488 26.18 -15.03 -18.56
N TYR A 489 24.89 -15.35 -18.37
CA TYR A 489 23.90 -15.25 -19.44
C TYR A 489 23.81 -13.82 -19.98
N LEU A 490 23.66 -12.80 -19.11
CA LEU A 490 23.61 -11.39 -19.53
C LEU A 490 24.83 -11.01 -20.38
N SER A 491 26.03 -11.40 -19.93
CA SER A 491 27.31 -11.09 -20.60
C SER A 491 27.36 -11.52 -22.08
N GLY A 492 26.60 -12.55 -22.48
CA GLY A 492 26.53 -13.03 -23.87
C GLY A 492 25.29 -12.60 -24.67
N HIS A 493 24.26 -12.01 -24.04
CA HIS A 493 22.92 -11.90 -24.64
C HIS A 493 22.31 -10.48 -24.66
N LEU A 494 23.01 -9.44 -24.16
CA LEU A 494 22.45 -8.08 -24.08
C LEU A 494 21.93 -7.53 -25.42
N PHE A 495 22.64 -7.81 -26.52
CA PHE A 495 22.34 -7.30 -27.87
C PHE A 495 21.43 -8.23 -28.69
N THR A 496 20.66 -9.10 -28.02
CA THR A 496 19.70 -10.01 -28.67
C THR A 496 18.29 -9.43 -28.66
N THR A 497 17.44 -9.83 -29.60
CA THR A 497 16.02 -9.39 -29.64
C THR A 497 15.29 -9.83 -28.37
N GLN A 498 14.93 -8.87 -27.53
CA GLN A 498 14.35 -9.07 -26.20
C GLN A 498 13.15 -8.13 -26.01
N THR A 499 12.20 -8.50 -25.15
CA THR A 499 11.09 -7.63 -24.74
C THR A 499 11.44 -6.95 -23.41
N ASN A 500 11.22 -5.63 -23.29
CA ASN A 500 11.42 -4.89 -22.03
C ASN A 500 10.16 -4.90 -21.13
N ALA A 501 10.17 -4.13 -20.04
CA ALA A 501 8.99 -3.94 -19.17
C ALA A 501 7.84 -3.17 -19.86
N ASP A 502 8.16 -2.31 -20.84
CA ASP A 502 7.20 -1.48 -21.58
C ASP A 502 6.50 -2.25 -22.73
N GLY A 503 6.85 -3.52 -22.92
CA GLY A 503 6.33 -4.38 -24.00
C GLY A 503 7.01 -4.19 -25.35
N GLU A 504 7.97 -3.27 -25.45
CA GLU A 504 8.76 -3.03 -26.67
C GLU A 504 9.73 -4.19 -26.90
N THR A 505 9.87 -4.65 -28.14
CA THR A 505 10.73 -5.77 -28.50
C THR A 505 11.74 -5.38 -29.58
N SER A 506 13.03 -5.33 -29.23
CA SER A 506 14.12 -5.03 -30.16
C SER A 506 15.44 -5.65 -29.71
N ALA A 507 16.45 -5.67 -30.59
CA ALA A 507 17.80 -6.16 -30.26
C ALA A 507 18.75 -5.06 -29.75
N GLY A 508 18.35 -3.79 -29.87
CA GLY A 508 19.22 -2.64 -29.69
C GLY A 508 18.75 -1.64 -28.65
N ASN A 509 17.67 -1.92 -27.89
CA ASN A 509 17.06 -0.96 -26.96
C ASN A 509 18.08 -0.49 -25.91
N ALA A 510 18.47 0.78 -25.98
CA ALA A 510 19.59 1.32 -25.20
C ALA A 510 19.33 1.23 -23.69
N ASN A 511 18.08 1.42 -23.27
CA ASN A 511 17.69 1.39 -21.86
C ASN A 511 17.63 -0.03 -21.29
N LEU A 512 17.19 -1.02 -22.06
CA LEU A 512 17.21 -2.44 -21.66
C LEU A 512 18.64 -3.00 -21.60
N ILE A 513 19.48 -2.66 -22.59
CA ILE A 513 20.90 -3.05 -22.58
C ILE A 513 21.60 -2.47 -21.35
N MET A 514 21.35 -1.20 -21.02
CA MET A 514 21.92 -0.56 -19.83
C MET A 514 21.50 -1.26 -18.53
N LYS A 515 20.23 -1.69 -18.38
CA LYS A 515 19.80 -2.53 -17.26
C LYS A 515 20.65 -3.81 -17.14
N GLY A 516 20.91 -4.47 -18.27
CA GLY A 516 21.76 -5.66 -18.31
C GLY A 516 23.21 -5.38 -17.89
N ILE A 517 23.80 -4.28 -18.35
CA ILE A 517 25.16 -3.85 -17.95
C ILE A 517 25.24 -3.59 -16.44
N ILE A 518 24.24 -2.90 -15.88
CA ILE A 518 24.16 -2.63 -14.44
C ILE A 518 23.94 -3.93 -13.66
N GLY A 519 23.16 -4.89 -14.16
CA GLY A 519 23.03 -6.23 -13.58
C GLY A 519 24.36 -7.00 -13.51
N ILE A 520 25.20 -6.91 -14.55
CA ILE A 520 26.56 -7.48 -14.54
C ILE A 520 27.45 -6.76 -13.51
N ALA A 521 27.39 -5.43 -13.43
CA ALA A 521 28.11 -4.65 -12.42
C ALA A 521 27.64 -4.96 -10.98
N ALA A 522 26.34 -5.24 -10.80
CA ALA A 522 25.78 -5.70 -9.54
C ALA A 522 26.37 -7.05 -9.12
N MET A 523 26.48 -8.00 -10.06
CA MET A 523 27.15 -9.29 -9.79
C MET A 523 28.62 -9.11 -9.39
N ALA A 524 29.33 -8.15 -9.99
CA ALA A 524 30.72 -7.85 -9.63
C ALA A 524 30.85 -7.39 -8.16
N LYS A 525 29.90 -6.57 -7.69
CA LYS A 525 29.81 -6.14 -6.29
C LYS A 525 29.37 -7.26 -5.35
N ILE A 526 28.42 -8.11 -5.75
CA ILE A 526 28.04 -9.32 -5.01
C ILE A 526 29.28 -10.22 -4.81
N SER A 527 30.02 -10.48 -5.89
CA SER A 527 31.26 -11.27 -5.85
C SER A 527 32.31 -10.64 -4.92
N SER A 528 32.43 -9.31 -4.91
CA SER A 528 33.34 -8.59 -4.02
C SER A 528 32.93 -8.75 -2.54
N ALA A 529 31.65 -8.56 -2.22
CA ALA A 529 31.10 -8.69 -0.87
C ALA A 529 31.23 -10.13 -0.31
N LEU A 530 31.23 -11.14 -1.18
CA LEU A 530 31.36 -12.56 -0.84
C LEU A 530 32.80 -13.09 -0.95
N ASN A 531 33.79 -12.20 -1.08
CA ASN A 531 35.21 -12.53 -1.24
C ASN A 531 35.48 -13.55 -2.37
N ARG A 532 34.97 -13.24 -3.57
CA ARG A 532 35.16 -13.98 -4.83
C ARG A 532 35.93 -13.09 -5.84
N PRO A 533 37.23 -12.81 -5.61
CA PRO A 533 37.96 -11.77 -6.35
C PRO A 533 38.06 -12.03 -7.85
N ASN A 534 38.19 -13.30 -8.29
CA ASN A 534 38.26 -13.63 -9.71
C ASN A 534 36.94 -13.34 -10.45
N ASP A 535 35.81 -13.70 -9.85
CA ASP A 535 34.48 -13.42 -10.40
C ASP A 535 34.19 -11.91 -10.39
N ALA A 536 34.57 -11.22 -9.30
CA ALA A 536 34.47 -9.77 -9.19
C ALA A 536 35.23 -9.06 -10.32
N GLN A 537 36.52 -9.40 -10.51
CA GLN A 537 37.34 -8.81 -11.55
C GLN A 537 36.82 -9.13 -12.96
N TYR A 538 36.33 -10.35 -13.19
CA TYR A 538 35.71 -10.75 -14.44
C TYR A 538 34.48 -9.89 -14.75
N PHE A 539 33.52 -9.80 -13.84
CA PHE A 539 32.28 -9.05 -14.07
C PHE A 539 32.50 -7.52 -14.10
N VAL A 540 33.47 -6.96 -13.37
CA VAL A 540 33.92 -5.56 -13.57
C VAL A 540 34.43 -5.35 -14.99
N ASN A 541 35.30 -6.24 -15.48
CA ASN A 541 35.86 -6.10 -16.82
C ASN A 541 34.78 -6.22 -17.90
N GLN A 542 33.85 -7.17 -17.77
CA GLN A 542 32.74 -7.33 -18.71
C GLN A 542 31.80 -6.12 -18.71
N SER A 543 31.39 -5.61 -17.55
CA SER A 543 30.49 -4.45 -17.49
C SER A 543 31.13 -3.19 -18.08
N LEU A 544 32.44 -2.97 -17.86
CA LEU A 544 33.18 -1.86 -18.46
C LEU A 544 33.38 -1.99 -19.98
N VAL A 545 33.58 -3.20 -20.51
CA VAL A 545 33.65 -3.43 -21.97
C VAL A 545 32.29 -3.17 -22.61
N LEU A 546 31.22 -3.73 -22.05
CA LEU A 546 29.85 -3.57 -22.55
C LEU A 546 29.37 -2.11 -22.42
N SER A 547 29.75 -1.39 -21.37
CA SER A 547 29.46 0.05 -21.21
C SER A 547 30.12 0.91 -22.30
N ARG A 548 31.37 0.62 -22.67
CA ARG A 548 32.05 1.30 -23.79
C ARG A 548 31.37 1.01 -25.14
N GLN A 549 31.00 -0.26 -25.38
CA GLN A 549 30.27 -0.64 -26.60
C GLN A 549 28.88 0.00 -26.66
N TRP A 550 28.17 0.04 -25.53
CA TRP A 550 26.90 0.75 -25.42
C TRP A 550 27.08 2.23 -25.77
N ARG A 551 28.06 2.90 -25.17
CA ARG A 551 28.33 4.31 -25.44
C ARG A 551 28.63 4.59 -26.92
N SER A 552 29.37 3.71 -27.61
CA SER A 552 29.67 3.88 -29.04
C SER A 552 28.46 3.69 -29.98
N SER A 553 27.36 3.11 -29.50
CA SER A 553 26.20 2.73 -30.32
C SER A 553 24.88 3.38 -29.87
N ALA A 554 24.83 3.92 -28.66
CA ALA A 554 23.64 4.50 -28.03
C ALA A 554 23.58 6.03 -28.11
N LEU A 555 24.66 6.72 -28.52
CA LEU A 555 24.68 8.18 -28.66
C LEU A 555 24.33 8.60 -30.10
N SER A 556 23.68 9.75 -30.23
CA SER A 556 23.46 10.41 -31.52
C SER A 556 24.78 10.82 -32.17
N THR A 557 24.79 11.02 -33.49
CA THR A 557 26.00 11.35 -34.29
C THR A 557 26.69 12.63 -33.79
N ASP A 558 25.92 13.60 -33.29
CA ASP A 558 26.39 14.85 -32.70
C ASP A 558 26.73 14.77 -31.20
N ASN A 559 26.50 13.61 -30.57
CA ASN A 559 26.57 13.35 -29.13
C ASN A 559 25.69 14.30 -28.28
N SER A 560 24.54 14.77 -28.80
CA SER A 560 23.60 15.60 -28.05
C SER A 560 22.61 14.83 -27.18
N HIS A 561 22.37 13.54 -27.45
CA HIS A 561 21.44 12.71 -26.68
C HIS A 561 21.68 11.20 -26.85
N ILE A 562 20.86 10.40 -26.15
CA ILE A 562 20.90 8.94 -26.12
C ILE A 562 19.73 8.41 -26.96
N LEU A 563 20.04 7.65 -28.02
CA LEU A 563 19.10 7.04 -28.96
C LEU A 563 18.18 6.00 -28.29
N ALA A 564 17.02 5.75 -28.90
CA ALA A 564 16.09 4.70 -28.45
C ALA A 564 16.69 3.30 -28.62
N ASN A 565 17.19 3.01 -29.84
CA ASN A 565 17.88 1.77 -30.17
C ASN A 565 19.19 2.06 -30.91
N PHE A 566 20.13 1.11 -30.85
CA PHE A 566 21.38 1.19 -31.59
C PHE A 566 21.13 1.27 -33.10
N GLY A 567 21.77 2.25 -33.76
CA GLY A 567 21.63 2.46 -35.20
C GLY A 567 20.31 3.09 -35.65
N ASP A 568 19.48 3.57 -34.71
CA ASP A 568 18.39 4.48 -35.05
C ASP A 568 18.92 5.82 -35.61
N ARG A 569 18.03 6.61 -36.20
CA ARG A 569 18.33 7.99 -36.63
C ARG A 569 18.47 8.91 -35.41
N ASP A 570 19.24 10.00 -35.55
CA ASP A 570 19.42 11.10 -34.56
C ASP A 570 18.15 11.86 -34.15
N SER A 571 16.95 11.37 -34.53
CA SER A 571 15.66 11.85 -34.04
C SER A 571 15.01 10.90 -33.03
N SER A 572 15.64 9.76 -32.72
CA SER A 572 15.17 8.81 -31.71
C SER A 572 15.85 9.08 -30.38
N TRP A 573 15.17 8.81 -29.27
CA TRP A 573 15.72 9.07 -27.94
C TRP A 573 15.18 8.07 -26.91
N SER A 574 15.86 7.96 -25.77
CA SER A 574 15.40 7.16 -24.62
C SER A 574 15.41 7.96 -23.32
N LEU A 575 14.40 7.74 -22.47
CA LEU A 575 14.37 8.31 -21.10
C LEU A 575 15.47 7.74 -20.20
N MET A 576 16.00 6.56 -20.54
CA MET A 576 17.09 5.91 -19.79
C MET A 576 16.81 5.70 -18.29
N TYR A 577 15.54 5.44 -17.93
CA TYR A 577 15.10 5.27 -16.54
C TYR A 577 15.87 4.17 -15.77
N ASN A 578 16.49 3.20 -16.45
CA ASN A 578 17.29 2.16 -15.79
C ASN A 578 18.63 2.66 -15.23
N LEU A 579 19.08 3.87 -15.60
CA LEU A 579 20.24 4.53 -14.97
C LEU A 579 20.02 4.81 -13.47
N TYR A 580 18.77 4.79 -12.99
CA TYR A 580 18.42 4.77 -11.57
C TYR A 580 19.15 3.65 -10.82
N ALA A 581 19.28 2.46 -11.40
CA ALA A 581 19.93 1.34 -10.74
C ALA A 581 21.44 1.57 -10.53
N ASP A 582 22.13 2.29 -11.43
CA ASP A 582 23.56 2.60 -11.25
C ASP A 582 23.78 3.60 -10.12
N ARG A 583 22.92 4.62 -9.99
CA ARG A 583 22.92 5.53 -8.82
C ARG A 583 22.57 4.79 -7.53
N LEU A 584 21.49 4.00 -7.54
CA LEU A 584 21.04 3.25 -6.36
C LEU A 584 22.12 2.30 -5.85
N LEU A 585 22.74 1.50 -6.72
CA LEU A 585 23.77 0.54 -6.32
C LEU A 585 25.17 1.18 -6.15
N ASN A 586 25.31 2.43 -6.58
CA ASN A 586 26.58 3.14 -6.82
C ASN A 586 27.55 2.30 -7.67
N THR A 587 27.10 1.67 -8.75
CA THR A 587 27.96 0.76 -9.55
C THR A 587 29.06 1.49 -10.33
N SER A 588 28.90 2.79 -10.59
CA SER A 588 29.86 3.63 -11.32
C SER A 588 30.22 3.06 -12.70
N VAL A 589 29.30 2.30 -13.33
CA VAL A 589 29.50 1.74 -14.67
C VAL A 589 29.12 2.75 -15.77
N VAL A 590 28.46 3.84 -15.38
CA VAL A 590 28.06 4.97 -16.21
C VAL A 590 28.75 6.24 -15.72
N GLY A 591 29.33 7.02 -16.63
CA GLY A 591 29.96 8.30 -16.30
C GLY A 591 28.93 9.41 -16.03
N ASP A 592 29.28 10.37 -15.16
CA ASP A 592 28.43 11.52 -14.84
C ASP A 592 28.03 12.36 -16.07
N ASP A 593 28.83 12.31 -17.13
CA ASP A 593 28.57 12.99 -18.39
C ASP A 593 27.32 12.43 -19.12
N ILE A 594 27.01 11.15 -18.98
CA ILE A 594 25.76 10.54 -19.50
C ILE A 594 24.54 11.03 -18.72
N TYR A 595 24.66 11.21 -17.40
CA TYR A 595 23.59 11.80 -16.58
C TYR A 595 23.37 13.29 -16.92
N GLN A 596 24.46 14.02 -17.18
CA GLN A 596 24.39 15.40 -17.63
C GLN A 596 23.77 15.50 -19.04
N LEU A 597 24.13 14.60 -19.95
CA LEU A 597 23.57 14.50 -21.30
C LEU A 597 22.04 14.27 -21.25
N LEU A 598 21.59 13.29 -20.47
CA LEU A 598 20.17 13.03 -20.24
C LEU A 598 19.47 14.24 -19.63
N THR A 599 20.04 14.84 -18.58
CA THR A 599 19.48 16.03 -17.91
C THR A 599 19.31 17.18 -18.90
N ASN A 600 20.29 17.43 -19.77
CA ASN A 600 20.24 18.49 -20.77
C ASN A 600 19.19 18.23 -21.86
N TYR A 601 19.06 16.98 -22.32
CA TYR A 601 18.03 16.60 -23.30
C TYR A 601 16.60 16.76 -22.75
N LEU A 602 16.39 16.38 -21.49
CA LEU A 602 15.10 16.48 -20.80
C LEU A 602 14.68 17.92 -20.46
N ARG A 603 15.60 18.91 -20.45
CA ARG A 603 15.23 20.34 -20.31
C ARG A 603 14.26 20.82 -21.39
N ASN A 604 14.35 20.24 -22.59
CA ASN A 604 13.61 20.69 -23.78
C ASN A 604 12.58 19.65 -24.26
N SER A 605 12.43 18.52 -23.55
CA SER A 605 11.67 17.35 -23.99
C SER A 605 10.74 16.86 -22.88
N ILE A 606 9.43 16.92 -23.09
CA ILE A 606 8.43 16.35 -22.16
C ILE A 606 8.34 14.84 -22.43
N VAL A 607 8.50 14.02 -21.38
CA VAL A 607 8.66 12.56 -21.50
C VAL A 607 7.80 11.77 -20.51
N VAL A 608 7.31 10.60 -20.94
CA VAL A 608 6.36 9.73 -20.21
C VAL A 608 6.91 8.33 -19.99
N GLY A 609 6.54 7.71 -18.85
CA GLY A 609 6.83 6.31 -18.50
C GLY A 609 8.00 6.21 -17.52
N TRP A 610 7.83 5.49 -16.40
CA TRP A 610 8.86 5.36 -15.34
C TRP A 610 9.45 6.69 -14.83
N THR A 611 8.70 7.77 -14.97
CA THR A 611 9.15 9.16 -14.90
C THR A 611 9.86 9.51 -13.58
N LEU A 612 9.49 8.86 -12.46
CA LEU A 612 10.14 9.10 -11.17
C LEU A 612 11.54 8.47 -11.05
N PHE A 613 11.82 7.35 -11.72
CA PHE A 613 13.18 6.82 -11.80
C PHE A 613 14.11 7.78 -12.56
N ALA A 614 13.59 8.44 -13.60
CA ALA A 614 14.32 9.49 -14.30
C ALA A 614 14.47 10.78 -13.46
N ALA A 615 13.40 11.21 -12.78
CA ALA A 615 13.46 12.34 -11.86
C ALA A 615 14.48 12.14 -10.72
N ALA A 616 14.68 10.91 -10.27
CA ALA A 616 15.65 10.57 -9.22
C ALA A 616 17.13 10.69 -9.66
N ILE A 617 17.43 10.75 -10.97
CA ILE A 617 18.81 10.73 -11.49
C ILE A 617 19.24 11.98 -12.27
N VAL A 618 18.34 12.93 -12.49
CA VAL A 618 18.68 14.20 -13.16
C VAL A 618 19.36 15.15 -12.18
N ASN A 619 20.41 15.83 -12.65
CA ASN A 619 21.25 16.70 -11.82
C ASN A 619 20.71 18.14 -11.67
N ASP A 620 19.46 18.39 -12.05
CA ASP A 620 18.84 19.72 -12.05
C ASP A 620 17.42 19.65 -11.47
N THR A 621 17.14 20.51 -10.49
CA THR A 621 15.86 20.52 -9.78
C THR A 621 14.69 20.98 -10.65
N SER A 622 14.90 21.89 -11.60
CA SER A 622 13.85 22.31 -12.54
C SER A 622 13.51 21.19 -13.52
N VAL A 623 14.50 20.41 -13.97
CA VAL A 623 14.26 19.22 -14.79
C VAL A 623 13.53 18.16 -13.98
N ARG A 624 14.01 17.83 -12.77
CA ARG A 624 13.32 16.91 -11.84
C ARG A 624 11.86 17.30 -11.62
N ASP A 625 11.60 18.57 -11.34
CA ASP A 625 10.24 19.03 -11.01
C ASP A 625 9.34 19.05 -12.25
N SER A 626 9.88 19.33 -13.45
CA SER A 626 9.18 19.16 -14.73
C SER A 626 8.79 17.71 -15.05
N LEU A 627 9.48 16.72 -14.46
CA LEU A 627 9.14 15.30 -14.54
C LEU A 627 8.11 14.89 -13.47
N ILE A 628 8.14 15.50 -12.27
CA ILE A 628 7.17 15.25 -11.19
C ILE A 628 5.81 15.89 -11.49
N ASP A 629 5.80 17.09 -12.08
CA ASP A 629 4.62 17.90 -12.31
C ASP A 629 3.51 17.20 -13.12
N PRO A 630 3.80 16.55 -14.28
CA PRO A 630 2.80 15.81 -15.05
C PRO A 630 2.24 14.59 -14.29
N VAL A 631 3.05 13.96 -13.44
CA VAL A 631 2.65 12.82 -12.60
C VAL A 631 1.64 13.26 -11.53
N TRP A 632 1.93 14.36 -10.84
CA TRP A 632 0.99 14.96 -9.87
C TRP A 632 -0.27 15.48 -10.55
N ASN A 633 -0.14 16.12 -11.71
CA ASN A 633 -1.28 16.57 -12.51
C ASN A 633 -2.18 15.38 -12.88
N HIS A 634 -1.63 14.27 -13.41
CA HIS A 634 -2.43 13.08 -13.70
C HIS A 634 -3.08 12.49 -12.45
N ALA A 635 -2.33 12.32 -11.35
CA ALA A 635 -2.89 11.82 -10.10
C ALA A 635 -4.06 12.69 -9.59
N ASN A 636 -3.96 14.02 -9.76
CA ASN A 636 -4.98 14.96 -9.33
C ASN A 636 -6.17 15.04 -10.31
N THR A 637 -5.95 15.14 -11.63
CA THR A 637 -7.00 15.49 -12.62
C THR A 637 -7.57 14.32 -13.41
N SER A 638 -6.91 13.15 -13.42
CA SER A 638 -7.34 12.00 -14.21
C SER A 638 -8.74 11.51 -13.82
N SER A 639 -9.56 11.13 -14.80
CA SER A 639 -10.83 10.42 -14.57
C SER A 639 -10.65 8.92 -14.29
N SER A 640 -9.39 8.44 -14.18
CA SER A 640 -9.09 7.06 -13.80
C SER A 640 -9.73 6.70 -12.46
N PRO A 641 -10.37 5.52 -12.33
CA PRO A 641 -10.90 5.07 -11.05
C PRO A 641 -9.80 4.70 -10.04
N PHE A 642 -8.55 4.46 -10.45
CA PHE A 642 -7.41 4.21 -9.53
C PHE A 642 -6.12 4.77 -10.13
N PHE A 643 -5.20 5.31 -9.32
CA PHE A 643 -3.96 5.89 -9.86
C PHE A 643 -3.06 4.79 -10.50
N PRO A 644 -2.79 4.83 -11.82
CA PRO A 644 -2.15 3.72 -12.52
C PRO A 644 -0.63 3.93 -12.71
N PRO A 645 0.16 2.85 -12.90
CA PRO A 645 1.57 2.91 -13.23
C PRO A 645 1.85 3.33 -14.67
N SER A 646 0.86 3.26 -15.57
CA SER A 646 0.98 3.69 -16.97
C SER A 646 -0.25 4.48 -17.41
N TYR A 647 -0.01 5.67 -17.95
CA TYR A 647 -0.99 6.65 -18.40
C TYR A 647 -0.38 7.57 -19.46
N GLY A 648 -1.21 8.22 -20.28
CA GLY A 648 -0.77 9.32 -21.14
C GLY A 648 -0.70 10.64 -20.36
N LEU A 649 0.06 11.61 -20.87
CA LEU A 649 0.11 12.96 -20.29
C LEU A 649 -0.95 13.90 -20.84
N ASP A 650 -1.62 13.55 -21.95
CA ASP A 650 -2.74 14.34 -22.44
C ASP A 650 -3.85 14.33 -21.39
N LEU A 651 -4.42 15.49 -21.08
CA LEU A 651 -5.47 15.65 -20.05
C LEU A 651 -6.75 14.83 -20.33
N ASN A 652 -6.91 14.35 -21.57
CA ASN A 652 -8.01 13.50 -22.04
C ASN A 652 -7.60 12.05 -22.31
N SER A 653 -6.36 11.65 -21.99
CA SER A 653 -5.88 10.28 -22.27
C SER A 653 -6.51 9.25 -21.34
N THR A 654 -6.89 8.12 -21.92
CA THR A 654 -7.43 6.97 -21.19
C THR A 654 -6.37 6.27 -20.35
N THR A 655 -6.79 5.62 -19.28
CA THR A 655 -5.98 4.66 -18.51
C THR A 655 -5.46 3.55 -19.40
N ASN A 656 -4.15 3.32 -19.43
CA ASN A 656 -3.56 2.29 -20.30
C ASN A 656 -3.56 0.90 -19.63
N SER A 657 -3.27 0.81 -18.32
CA SER A 657 -3.47 -0.38 -17.45
C SER A 657 -3.04 -0.11 -16.00
N GLY A 658 -3.33 -1.02 -15.05
CA GLY A 658 -2.64 -1.08 -13.76
C GLY A 658 -3.37 -0.49 -12.53
N SER A 659 -4.70 -0.53 -12.48
CA SER A 659 -5.52 -0.05 -11.35
C SER A 659 -5.07 -0.59 -9.99
N SER A 660 -4.77 0.27 -9.01
CA SER A 660 -4.29 -0.15 -7.67
C SER A 660 -2.98 -0.97 -7.69
N SER A 661 -2.17 -0.93 -8.76
CA SER A 661 -0.94 -1.74 -8.85
C SER A 661 0.14 -1.32 -7.83
N PRO A 662 0.88 -2.27 -7.23
CA PRO A 662 1.99 -1.97 -6.32
C PRO A 662 3.22 -1.38 -6.99
N ALA A 663 3.27 -1.33 -8.33
CA ALA A 663 4.33 -0.60 -9.05
C ALA A 663 4.44 0.89 -8.67
N MET A 664 3.44 1.45 -7.97
CA MET A 664 3.49 2.75 -7.30
C MET A 664 4.66 2.96 -6.33
N GLY A 665 5.31 1.89 -5.85
CA GLY A 665 6.53 2.03 -5.06
C GLY A 665 7.68 2.74 -5.81
N ALA A 666 7.59 2.84 -7.14
CA ALA A 666 8.53 3.61 -7.97
C ALA A 666 8.50 5.11 -7.64
N LEU A 667 7.40 5.63 -7.06
CA LEU A 667 7.34 7.00 -6.57
C LEU A 667 8.34 7.25 -5.42
N TYR A 668 8.74 6.22 -4.68
CA TYR A 668 9.73 6.32 -3.59
C TYR A 668 11.20 6.29 -4.08
N SER A 669 11.44 6.25 -5.38
CA SER A 669 12.79 6.23 -5.98
C SER A 669 13.72 7.34 -5.47
N ILE A 670 13.25 8.59 -5.40
CA ILE A 670 14.06 9.72 -4.91
C ILE A 670 14.41 9.51 -3.43
N LEU A 671 13.45 9.08 -2.59
CA LEU A 671 13.69 8.79 -1.17
C LEU A 671 14.62 7.60 -0.94
N ALA A 672 14.55 6.58 -1.81
CA ALA A 672 15.38 5.38 -1.70
C ALA A 672 16.88 5.67 -1.96
N LEU A 673 17.21 6.65 -2.82
CA LEU A 673 18.60 7.07 -3.02
C LEU A 673 19.22 7.75 -1.79
N ALA A 674 18.41 8.25 -0.86
CA ALA A 674 18.89 8.83 0.39
C ALA A 674 19.13 7.78 1.49
N VAL A 675 18.80 6.51 1.26
CA VAL A 675 18.99 5.45 2.26
C VAL A 675 20.46 5.01 2.25
N PRO A 676 21.17 5.08 3.38
CA PRO A 676 22.60 4.77 3.41
C PRO A 676 22.87 3.27 3.22
N HIS A 677 23.86 2.97 2.39
CA HIS A 677 24.41 1.62 2.29
C HIS A 677 25.12 1.22 3.59
N LYS A 678 24.91 -0.03 4.00
CA LYS A 678 25.58 -0.69 5.11
C LYS A 678 26.64 -1.66 4.59
N THR A 679 27.59 -2.01 5.44
CA THR A 679 28.48 -3.14 5.18
C THR A 679 27.66 -4.42 5.10
N ILE A 680 27.81 -5.16 4.01
CA ILE A 680 27.18 -6.46 3.82
C ILE A 680 27.86 -7.47 4.75
N VAL A 681 27.08 -8.10 5.61
CA VAL A 681 27.52 -9.18 6.51
C VAL A 681 26.95 -10.50 6.03
N VAL A 682 27.81 -11.49 5.82
CA VAL A 682 27.40 -12.86 5.50
C VAL A 682 27.36 -13.66 6.80
N PRO A 683 26.23 -14.30 7.16
CA PRO A 683 26.21 -15.24 8.27
C PRO A 683 27.21 -16.37 8.03
N LEU A 684 28.09 -16.65 9.00
CA LEU A 684 29.04 -17.76 8.88
C LEU A 684 28.27 -19.07 8.66
N PRO A 685 28.70 -19.94 7.71
CA PRO A 685 28.09 -21.24 7.55
C PRO A 685 28.30 -22.05 8.83
N HIS A 686 27.20 -22.43 9.49
CA HIS A 686 27.26 -23.30 10.66
C HIS A 686 27.85 -24.67 10.25
N THR A 687 29.13 -24.90 10.56
CA THR A 687 29.79 -26.19 10.42
C THR A 687 29.29 -27.16 11.50
N SER A 688 28.09 -27.69 11.30
CA SER A 688 27.58 -28.81 12.09
C SER A 688 28.13 -30.14 11.51
N PRO A 689 28.78 -31.00 12.32
CA PRO A 689 29.21 -32.32 11.88
C PRO A 689 28.01 -33.23 11.59
N ALA A 690 28.25 -34.30 10.84
CA ALA A 690 27.20 -35.13 10.25
C ALA A 690 26.21 -35.75 11.25
N HIS A 691 24.93 -35.74 10.87
CA HIS A 691 23.78 -36.46 11.44
C HIS A 691 23.45 -36.29 12.94
N LYS A 692 22.51 -35.38 13.22
CA LYS A 692 21.19 -35.70 13.83
C LYS A 692 20.23 -34.51 13.71
N LYS A 693 18.92 -34.78 13.71
CA LYS A 693 17.88 -33.73 13.69
C LYS A 693 17.99 -32.85 14.95
N SER A 694 18.40 -31.60 14.80
CA SER A 694 18.23 -30.57 15.81
C SER A 694 17.94 -29.23 15.13
N VAL A 695 16.89 -28.57 15.61
CA VAL A 695 16.52 -27.20 15.24
C VAL A 695 17.52 -26.24 15.91
N ILE A 696 18.05 -25.28 15.15
CA ILE A 696 18.39 -23.89 15.54
C ILE A 696 18.91 -23.22 14.26
N GLY A 697 18.23 -22.16 13.82
CA GLY A 697 18.64 -21.27 12.72
C GLY A 697 19.08 -19.90 13.25
N PRO A 698 19.86 -19.12 12.49
CA PRO A 698 20.57 -17.96 13.02
C PRO A 698 19.67 -16.74 13.26
N ALA A 699 19.55 -16.34 14.53
CA ALA A 699 18.97 -15.06 14.93
C ALA A 699 20.06 -14.00 15.09
N VAL A 700 20.49 -13.35 14.00
CA VAL A 700 21.37 -12.17 14.05
C VAL A 700 20.76 -11.06 13.20
N GLY A 701 20.21 -10.06 13.89
CA GLY A 701 19.38 -8.98 13.32
C GLY A 701 18.20 -8.65 14.24
N GLY A 702 17.57 -9.67 14.83
CA GLY A 702 16.46 -9.51 15.77
C GLY A 702 16.82 -9.51 17.26
N ALA A 703 18.09 -9.71 17.64
CA ALA A 703 18.46 -10.05 19.03
C ALA A 703 18.10 -8.99 20.09
N LEU A 704 18.15 -7.69 19.76
CA LEU A 704 17.79 -6.61 20.70
C LEU A 704 16.28 -6.33 20.75
N GLY A 705 15.52 -6.67 19.71
CA GLY A 705 14.05 -6.65 19.74
C GLY A 705 13.45 -7.92 20.36
N GLY A 706 14.09 -9.08 20.13
CA GLY A 706 13.60 -10.41 20.48
C GLY A 706 13.39 -10.62 21.98
N LEU A 707 14.28 -10.10 22.83
CA LEU A 707 14.11 -10.23 24.29
C LEU A 707 12.89 -9.42 24.80
N ALA A 708 12.68 -8.22 24.27
CA ALA A 708 11.49 -7.42 24.57
C ALA A 708 10.22 -8.07 24.01
N LEU A 709 10.28 -8.62 22.79
CA LEU A 709 9.18 -9.34 22.15
C LEU A 709 8.78 -10.60 22.91
N VAL A 710 9.72 -11.40 23.43
CA VAL A 710 9.39 -12.58 24.25
C VAL A 710 8.73 -12.19 25.58
N ILE A 711 9.13 -11.07 26.19
CA ILE A 711 8.50 -10.55 27.42
C ILE A 711 7.08 -10.00 27.12
N LEU A 712 6.90 -9.29 26.01
CA LEU A 712 5.59 -8.80 25.56
C LEU A 712 4.66 -9.96 25.15
N SER A 713 5.12 -10.94 24.37
CA SER A 713 4.36 -12.13 24.01
C SER A 713 4.06 -13.03 25.22
N GLY A 714 4.99 -13.15 26.17
CA GLY A 714 4.79 -13.90 27.41
C GLY A 714 3.75 -13.27 28.34
N THR A 715 3.80 -11.94 28.53
CA THR A 715 2.77 -11.21 29.28
C THR A 715 1.42 -11.20 28.56
N PHE A 716 1.43 -11.13 27.22
CA PHE A 716 0.24 -11.25 26.38
C PHE A 716 -0.47 -12.61 26.52
N LEU A 717 0.26 -13.72 26.32
CA LEU A 717 -0.29 -15.08 26.48
C LEU A 717 -0.75 -15.35 27.92
N LYS A 718 -0.06 -14.79 28.92
CA LYS A 718 -0.51 -14.83 30.33
C LYS A 718 -1.83 -14.08 30.51
N LYS A 719 -1.98 -12.88 29.93
CA LYS A 719 -3.22 -12.08 29.98
C LYS A 719 -4.40 -12.78 29.30
N CYS A 720 -4.19 -13.39 28.12
CA CYS A 720 -5.21 -14.22 27.46
C CYS A 720 -5.59 -15.47 28.28
N ARG A 721 -4.63 -16.14 28.94
CA ARG A 721 -4.90 -17.29 29.81
C ARG A 721 -5.67 -16.91 31.09
N THR A 722 -5.28 -15.84 31.77
CA THR A 722 -5.97 -15.37 32.99
C THR A 722 -7.40 -14.88 32.69
N ARG A 723 -7.64 -14.23 31.54
CA ARG A 723 -9.00 -13.84 31.13
C ARG A 723 -9.94 -15.03 30.89
N ARG A 724 -9.44 -16.15 30.35
CA ARG A 724 -10.25 -17.38 30.19
C ARG A 724 -10.77 -17.95 31.51
N GLN A 725 -10.00 -17.83 32.60
CA GLN A 725 -10.41 -18.33 33.92
C GLN A 725 -11.51 -17.47 34.60
N LEU A 726 -11.76 -16.27 34.12
CA LEU A 726 -12.77 -15.35 34.67
C LEU A 726 -14.11 -15.36 33.90
N GLY A 727 -14.17 -15.98 32.72
CA GLY A 727 -15.40 -16.09 31.93
C GLY A 727 -16.26 -17.31 32.24
N ASP A 728 -15.70 -18.33 32.91
CA ASP A 728 -16.25 -19.69 32.95
C ASP A 728 -17.11 -19.98 34.20
N THR A 729 -18.08 -19.10 34.48
CA THR A 729 -19.08 -19.29 35.54
C THR A 729 -20.51 -19.16 35.03
N ARG A 730 -20.91 -20.05 34.10
CA ARG A 730 -22.32 -20.35 33.82
C ARG A 730 -22.55 -21.85 33.71
N LYS A 731 -23.72 -22.31 34.20
CA LYS A 731 -24.07 -23.72 34.43
C LYS A 731 -24.41 -24.44 33.10
N PRO A 732 -24.23 -25.78 33.04
CA PRO A 732 -24.46 -26.56 31.81
C PRO A 732 -25.96 -26.77 31.50
N VAL A 733 -26.26 -26.97 30.22
CA VAL A 733 -27.55 -27.41 29.67
C VAL A 733 -27.30 -28.66 28.81
N GLU A 734 -28.21 -29.63 28.85
CA GLU A 734 -28.04 -30.97 28.27
C GLU A 734 -28.13 -31.03 26.72
N PRO A 735 -27.52 -32.04 26.08
CA PRO A 735 -27.53 -32.22 24.62
C PRO A 735 -28.66 -33.12 24.11
N PHE A 736 -29.13 -32.86 22.88
CA PHE A 736 -30.06 -33.71 22.11
C PHE A 736 -29.62 -33.76 20.61
N PRO A 737 -30.07 -34.74 19.79
CA PRO A 737 -29.11 -35.68 19.24
C PRO A 737 -28.90 -35.62 17.71
N THR A 738 -27.79 -36.19 17.27
CA THR A 738 -27.43 -36.47 15.87
C THR A 738 -28.21 -37.65 15.28
N PRO A 739 -28.44 -37.65 13.95
CA PRO A 739 -28.56 -38.92 13.23
C PRO A 739 -27.78 -39.01 11.89
N TYR A 740 -27.16 -40.19 11.73
CA TYR A 740 -26.74 -40.92 10.53
C TYR A 740 -25.44 -40.63 9.74
N GLU A 741 -24.55 -41.60 9.93
CA GLU A 741 -23.52 -42.21 9.09
C GLU A 741 -23.62 -42.07 7.57
N TYR A 742 -22.45 -42.01 6.96
CA TYR A 742 -22.17 -42.11 5.52
C TYR A 742 -21.50 -43.45 5.21
N ASN A 743 -21.94 -44.14 4.15
CA ASN A 743 -21.31 -45.39 3.66
C ASN A 743 -21.03 -45.25 2.15
N PRO A 744 -19.81 -45.53 1.65
CA PRO A 744 -19.41 -45.15 0.29
C PRO A 744 -19.53 -46.27 -0.77
N TYR A 745 -19.40 -45.83 -2.04
CA TYR A 745 -19.24 -46.60 -3.28
C TYR A 745 -20.47 -47.30 -3.88
N GLN A 746 -20.88 -46.81 -5.06
CA GLN A 746 -20.90 -47.66 -6.26
C GLN A 746 -20.69 -46.82 -7.53
N GLN A 747 -19.89 -47.35 -8.46
CA GLN A 747 -19.72 -46.79 -9.80
C GLN A 747 -20.84 -47.30 -10.71
N GLN A 748 -21.30 -46.48 -11.65
CA GLN A 748 -21.81 -47.01 -12.91
C GLN A 748 -21.56 -46.02 -14.05
N GLN A 749 -20.86 -46.49 -15.09
CA GLN A 749 -20.86 -45.87 -16.41
C GLN A 749 -22.18 -46.23 -17.10
N ASP A 750 -22.66 -45.37 -17.99
CA ASP A 750 -23.17 -45.80 -19.30
C ASP A 750 -23.06 -44.62 -20.28
N ASP A 751 -22.61 -44.91 -21.51
CA ASP A 751 -22.54 -43.97 -22.62
C ASP A 751 -23.91 -43.85 -23.32
N GLU A 752 -24.21 -42.69 -23.91
CA GLU A 752 -24.46 -42.63 -25.36
C GLU A 752 -24.49 -41.20 -25.94
N SER A 753 -24.13 -41.13 -27.22
CA SER A 753 -24.03 -39.93 -28.08
C SER A 753 -25.39 -39.66 -28.79
N PHE A 754 -25.69 -38.59 -29.53
CA PHE A 754 -24.94 -37.69 -30.43
C PHE A 754 -25.72 -36.37 -30.61
N GLY A 755 -25.07 -35.26 -31.01
CA GLY A 755 -25.79 -34.05 -31.46
C GLY A 755 -24.87 -32.89 -31.83
N ALA A 756 -24.72 -32.60 -33.13
CA ALA A 756 -23.59 -31.81 -33.64
C ALA A 756 -23.87 -30.32 -33.92
N THR A 757 -22.80 -29.53 -33.78
CA THR A 757 -22.48 -28.28 -34.54
C THR A 757 -23.43 -27.08 -34.52
N ARG A 758 -22.99 -26.01 -33.83
CA ARG A 758 -22.93 -24.64 -34.38
C ARG A 758 -21.62 -23.95 -33.95
N PRO A 759 -20.84 -23.34 -34.86
CA PRO A 759 -19.64 -22.61 -34.47
C PRO A 759 -20.00 -21.22 -33.92
N LEU A 760 -19.62 -20.95 -32.67
CA LEU A 760 -19.65 -19.58 -32.13
C LEU A 760 -18.43 -18.81 -32.62
N VAL A 761 -18.68 -17.65 -33.21
CA VAL A 761 -17.68 -16.73 -33.74
C VAL A 761 -16.78 -16.24 -32.60
N PRO A 762 -15.43 -16.32 -32.73
CA PRO A 762 -14.54 -15.65 -31.79
C PRO A 762 -14.69 -14.14 -31.97
N LEU A 763 -15.28 -13.46 -30.97
CA LEU A 763 -15.21 -12.01 -30.89
C LEU A 763 -13.74 -11.59 -30.84
N PRO A 764 -13.34 -10.55 -31.60
CA PRO A 764 -11.93 -10.20 -31.74
C PRO A 764 -11.33 -9.84 -30.38
N ARG A 765 -10.14 -10.40 -30.10
CA ARG A 765 -9.33 -10.02 -28.94
C ARG A 765 -9.16 -8.51 -28.97
N SER A 766 -9.66 -7.83 -27.93
CA SER A 766 -9.30 -6.43 -27.68
C SER A 766 -7.79 -6.37 -27.54
N SER A 767 -7.14 -5.82 -28.56
CA SER A 767 -5.70 -5.64 -28.54
C SER A 767 -5.42 -4.51 -27.57
N ALA A 768 -4.77 -4.82 -26.46
CA ALA A 768 -4.33 -3.80 -25.52
C ALA A 768 -3.33 -2.88 -26.23
N VAL A 769 -3.83 -1.74 -26.74
CA VAL A 769 -2.99 -0.67 -27.27
C VAL A 769 -2.35 0.03 -26.07
N ILE A 770 -1.33 -0.61 -25.52
CA ILE A 770 -0.40 0.03 -24.61
C ILE A 770 0.24 1.17 -25.41
N SER A 771 0.14 2.39 -24.90
CA SER A 771 0.93 3.49 -25.46
C SER A 771 2.40 3.20 -25.16
N SER A 772 3.11 2.68 -26.16
CA SER A 772 4.58 2.61 -26.15
C SER A 772 5.16 4.00 -25.93
N SER A 773 6.46 4.07 -25.63
CA SER A 773 7.19 5.30 -25.92
C SER A 773 7.10 5.49 -27.45
N LYS A 774 6.35 6.50 -27.92
CA LYS A 774 6.15 6.71 -29.36
C LYS A 774 7.36 7.40 -29.97
N ALA A 775 8.43 6.63 -30.14
CA ALA A 775 9.55 6.97 -30.99
C ALA A 775 9.11 6.94 -32.48
N ARG A 776 8.44 8.00 -32.94
CA ARG A 776 8.46 8.52 -34.32
C ARG A 776 7.50 9.70 -34.48
N GLU A 777 8.06 10.88 -34.75
CA GLU A 777 7.45 11.81 -35.69
C GLU A 777 8.35 11.95 -36.92
N ALA A 778 7.73 11.89 -38.09
CA ALA A 778 8.36 12.19 -39.37
C ALA A 778 7.30 12.90 -40.23
N ILE A 779 7.05 14.18 -39.93
CA ILE A 779 6.24 15.07 -40.75
C ILE A 779 7.07 16.35 -40.97
N GLY A 780 7.25 16.72 -42.24
CA GLY A 780 7.98 17.93 -42.63
C GLY A 780 7.21 19.22 -42.33
N PRO A 781 7.84 20.39 -42.44
CA PRO A 781 7.29 21.65 -41.97
C PRO A 781 6.10 22.12 -42.82
N LEU A 782 4.93 22.29 -42.19
CA LEU A 782 3.76 22.92 -42.80
C LEU A 782 3.70 24.40 -42.42
N SER A 783 4.60 25.18 -43.02
CA SER A 783 4.53 26.64 -43.01
C SER A 783 3.60 27.16 -44.12
N GLN A 784 2.92 28.27 -43.84
CA GLN A 784 2.03 29.08 -44.71
C GLN A 784 0.56 28.65 -44.79
N LEU A 785 -0.33 29.49 -44.23
CA LEU A 785 -1.30 30.31 -44.98
C LEU A 785 -1.94 31.40 -44.07
N LEU A 786 -1.40 32.62 -44.19
CA LEU A 786 -1.95 34.01 -44.11
C LEU A 786 -3.40 34.31 -43.60
N PRO A 787 -3.76 35.57 -43.24
CA PRO A 787 -2.97 36.80 -42.97
C PRO A 787 -3.34 37.58 -41.66
N PRO A 788 -2.64 38.67 -41.29
CA PRO A 788 -2.92 39.50 -40.09
C PRO A 788 -3.81 40.73 -40.35
N ASN A 789 -4.40 41.33 -39.28
CA ASN A 789 -5.08 42.64 -39.33
C ASN A 789 -4.73 43.53 -38.10
N ILE A 790 -4.89 44.86 -38.24
CA ILE A 790 -4.23 45.93 -37.44
C ILE A 790 -5.21 47.14 -37.20
N ILE A 791 -4.96 48.20 -36.40
CA ILE A 791 -3.70 48.74 -35.84
C ILE A 791 -3.65 48.85 -34.28
N PRO A 792 -4.21 49.85 -33.55
CA PRO A 792 -3.41 50.47 -32.47
C PRO A 792 -4.05 50.59 -31.06
N PRO A 793 -3.22 50.84 -30.02
CA PRO A 793 -3.65 51.36 -28.71
C PRO A 793 -3.69 52.90 -28.66
N ILE A 794 -4.34 53.53 -27.64
CA ILE A 794 -3.92 54.81 -26.97
C ILE A 794 -4.89 55.34 -25.87
N SER A 795 -4.30 55.89 -24.79
CA SER A 795 -4.74 56.88 -23.77
C SER A 795 -6.08 56.80 -22.97
N SER A 796 -5.92 56.59 -21.65
CA SER A 796 -6.41 57.38 -20.49
C SER A 796 -7.45 58.52 -20.62
N SER A 797 -8.47 58.49 -19.74
CA SER A 797 -8.94 59.67 -18.96
C SER A 797 -9.86 59.32 -17.78
N SER A 798 -9.53 59.75 -16.55
CA SER A 798 -10.47 60.00 -15.43
C SER A 798 -11.10 61.41 -15.59
N PRO A 799 -12.00 61.96 -14.72
CA PRO A 799 -12.52 61.51 -13.41
C PRO A 799 -14.09 61.59 -13.29
N THR A 800 -14.75 61.21 -12.17
CA THR A 800 -15.08 62.11 -11.04
C THR A 800 -15.84 61.38 -9.90
N SER A 801 -15.88 62.02 -8.73
CA SER A 801 -16.20 61.43 -7.40
C SER A 801 -17.48 61.95 -6.73
N ARG A 802 -18.02 61.18 -5.76
CA ARG A 802 -18.58 61.58 -4.42
C ARG A 802 -18.96 60.29 -3.65
N HIS A 803 -18.26 59.92 -2.56
CA HIS A 803 -18.60 60.13 -1.12
C HIS A 803 -19.97 59.53 -0.67
N ALA A 804 -20.11 58.88 0.50
CA ALA A 804 -19.40 59.06 1.78
C ALA A 804 -19.07 57.76 2.57
N GLN A 805 -18.62 57.92 3.83
CA GLN A 805 -17.84 56.96 4.67
C GLN A 805 -18.68 56.09 5.64
N THR A 806 -18.11 54.97 6.15
CA THR A 806 -17.87 54.75 7.60
C THR A 806 -16.87 53.60 7.89
N SER A 807 -16.13 53.75 9.00
CA SER A 807 -14.89 53.10 9.48
C SER A 807 -14.89 51.63 9.95
N SER A 808 -13.78 50.90 9.71
CA SER A 808 -13.03 50.03 10.68
C SER A 808 -11.70 49.50 10.08
N PRO A 809 -10.71 49.02 10.90
CA PRO A 809 -9.28 49.21 10.58
C PRO A 809 -8.58 48.10 9.79
N ALA A 810 -7.50 48.46 9.10
CA ALA A 810 -6.61 47.57 8.36
C ALA A 810 -5.32 47.23 9.13
N ILE A 811 -4.82 46.01 8.94
CA ILE A 811 -3.50 45.56 9.42
C ILE A 811 -2.43 46.05 8.45
N GLY A 812 -1.40 46.73 8.96
CA GLY A 812 -0.30 47.27 8.15
C GLY A 812 0.74 46.22 7.71
N PRO A 813 1.56 46.50 6.69
CA PRO A 813 2.60 45.59 6.22
C PRO A 813 3.75 45.46 7.24
N VAL A 814 4.26 44.23 7.39
CA VAL A 814 5.37 43.87 8.28
C VAL A 814 6.66 44.58 7.85
N SER A 815 7.41 45.13 8.80
CA SER A 815 8.64 45.87 8.50
C SER A 815 9.83 44.94 8.19
N PRO A 816 10.82 45.35 7.37
CA PRO A 816 11.99 44.54 7.07
C PRO A 816 12.79 44.09 8.30
N ALA A 817 12.79 44.89 9.37
CA ALA A 817 13.45 44.53 10.63
C ALA A 817 12.82 43.29 11.29
N GLN A 818 11.49 43.18 11.27
CA GLN A 818 10.77 42.02 11.83
C GLN A 818 11.00 40.75 11.00
N VAL A 819 11.27 40.88 9.70
CA VAL A 819 11.64 39.75 8.83
C VAL A 819 13.06 39.27 9.13
N GLU A 820 13.97 40.19 9.49
CA GLU A 820 15.34 39.84 9.88
C GLU A 820 15.41 39.20 11.28
N ASP A 821 14.64 39.70 12.25
CA ASP A 821 14.48 39.08 13.57
C ASP A 821 13.91 37.65 13.44
N LEU A 822 12.87 37.46 12.61
CA LEU A 822 12.31 36.13 12.30
C LEU A 822 13.32 35.21 11.61
N ARG A 823 14.20 35.73 10.74
CA ARG A 823 15.27 34.95 10.11
C ARG A 823 16.32 34.52 11.15
N ALA A 824 16.74 35.44 12.02
CA ALA A 824 17.67 35.15 13.11
C ALA A 824 17.11 34.13 14.11
N GLU A 825 15.83 34.22 14.45
CA GLU A 825 15.14 33.24 15.30
C GLU A 825 15.03 31.87 14.62
N MET A 826 14.70 31.81 13.33
CA MET A 826 14.66 30.58 12.56
C MET A 826 16.04 29.91 12.42
N GLU A 827 17.11 30.68 12.22
CA GLU A 827 18.49 30.18 12.21
C GLU A 827 18.92 29.66 13.59
N ASN A 828 18.53 30.35 14.67
CA ASN A 828 18.80 29.90 16.03
C ASN A 828 18.05 28.60 16.36
N LEU A 829 16.77 28.50 16.00
CA LEU A 829 15.99 27.26 16.11
C LEU A 829 16.60 26.12 15.28
N THR A 830 17.06 26.41 14.06
CA THR A 830 17.77 25.43 13.21
C THR A 830 19.07 24.94 13.85
N ARG A 831 19.80 25.84 14.53
CA ARG A 831 21.02 25.49 15.28
C ARG A 831 20.72 24.64 16.51
N VAL A 832 19.66 24.96 17.26
CA VAL A 832 19.19 24.17 18.42
C VAL A 832 18.70 22.78 17.99
N VAL A 833 17.97 22.66 16.87
CA VAL A 833 17.56 21.36 16.31
C VAL A 833 18.78 20.52 15.89
N ARG A 834 19.79 21.13 15.25
CA ARG A 834 21.04 20.43 14.93
C ARG A 834 21.84 20.00 16.17
N ALA A 835 21.83 20.80 17.24
CA ALA A 835 22.44 20.42 18.52
C ALA A 835 21.72 19.22 19.16
N MET A 836 20.38 19.22 19.20
CA MET A 836 19.59 18.06 19.68
C MET A 836 19.76 16.81 18.80
N GLN A 837 20.05 16.96 17.51
CA GLN A 837 20.39 15.85 16.62
C GLN A 837 21.80 15.32 16.86
N ALA A 838 22.76 16.18 17.25
CA ALA A 838 24.11 15.78 17.62
C ALA A 838 24.13 15.05 18.98
N GLU A 839 23.42 15.54 20.00
CA GLU A 839 23.28 14.85 21.30
C GLU A 839 22.57 13.48 21.18
N ARG A 840 21.79 13.25 20.12
CA ARG A 840 21.18 11.95 19.80
C ARG A 840 22.09 11.03 18.97
N MET A 841 23.25 11.49 18.52
CA MET A 841 24.24 10.68 17.80
C MET A 841 25.47 10.31 18.64
N GLU A 842 25.61 10.83 19.86
CA GLU A 842 26.55 10.26 20.83
C GLU A 842 26.00 8.92 21.38
N THR A 843 26.82 7.87 21.30
CA THR A 843 26.50 6.59 21.92
C THR A 843 26.47 6.73 23.44
N PRO A 844 25.45 6.19 24.15
CA PRO A 844 25.48 6.12 25.61
C PRO A 844 26.76 5.41 26.09
N PRO A 845 27.39 5.85 27.19
CA PRO A 845 28.61 5.24 27.68
C PRO A 845 28.39 3.75 28.01
N ASN A 846 29.38 2.91 27.68
CA ASN A 846 29.33 1.47 27.89
C ASN A 846 29.02 1.12 29.35
N TYR A 847 27.87 0.48 29.57
CA TYR A 847 27.40 0.03 30.90
C TYR A 847 28.12 -1.23 31.40
N PHE A 848 29.44 -1.31 31.21
CA PHE A 848 30.29 -2.41 31.68
C PHE A 848 31.50 -1.99 32.55
N ASP A 849 31.79 -0.68 32.68
CA ASP A 849 32.93 -0.17 33.48
C ASP A 849 32.53 0.61 34.75
N ILE A 850 31.28 0.46 35.24
CA ILE A 850 30.82 1.05 36.51
C ILE A 850 30.37 -0.06 37.49
N GLN A 851 31.24 -1.04 37.73
CA GLN A 851 31.10 -2.02 38.82
C GLN A 851 32.39 -2.28 39.63
N SER A 852 33.41 -1.43 39.48
CA SER A 852 34.69 -1.54 40.22
C SER A 852 34.98 -0.38 41.19
N GLN A 853 34.14 0.66 41.22
CA GLN A 853 34.25 1.78 42.16
C GLN A 853 32.87 2.15 42.71
N LEU A 854 32.56 1.65 43.93
CA LEU A 854 31.65 2.19 44.96
C LEU A 854 31.33 1.08 45.98
N LEU A 855 32.31 0.74 46.82
CA LEU A 855 32.10 -0.06 48.03
C LEU A 855 32.10 0.87 49.25
N PRO A 856 30.98 1.04 49.97
CA PRO A 856 30.99 1.52 51.33
C PRO A 856 31.35 0.35 52.26
N SER A 857 32.33 0.57 53.14
CA SER A 857 32.69 -0.36 54.20
C SER A 857 31.54 -0.61 55.17
N ALA A 858 31.16 -1.88 55.39
CA ALA A 858 30.31 -2.30 56.50
C ALA A 858 30.94 -3.48 57.24
N SER A 859 31.06 -3.33 58.56
CA SER A 859 31.72 -4.24 59.50
C SER A 859 30.98 -5.57 59.70
N GLN A 860 31.73 -6.68 59.78
CA GLN A 860 31.24 -7.87 60.50
C GLN A 860 31.12 -7.60 62.00
N PRO A 861 30.30 -8.38 62.72
CA PRO A 861 30.94 -9.39 63.57
C PRO A 861 30.32 -10.80 63.53
N ASN A 862 31.22 -11.79 63.52
CA ASN A 862 31.16 -13.14 64.14
C ASN A 862 29.82 -13.75 64.59
N VAL A 863 29.60 -15.02 64.22
CA VAL A 863 29.54 -16.25 65.07
C VAL A 863 29.00 -17.42 64.20
N PRO A 864 29.44 -18.69 64.38
CA PRO A 864 29.67 -19.58 63.24
C PRO A 864 28.82 -20.86 63.18
N MET A 865 29.05 -21.63 62.10
CA MET A 865 28.89 -23.10 61.95
C MET A 865 27.55 -23.75 62.33
N ASP A 866 26.93 -24.43 61.37
CA ASP A 866 27.18 -25.88 61.32
C ASP A 866 27.04 -26.48 59.91
N ARG A 867 27.62 -27.67 59.74
CA ARG A 867 27.74 -28.44 58.49
C ARG A 867 26.73 -29.58 58.42
N GLU A 868 26.39 -29.97 57.18
CA GLU A 868 26.07 -31.36 56.76
C GLU A 868 24.83 -32.03 57.45
N GLN A 869 24.09 -32.98 56.88
CA GLN A 869 24.20 -33.76 55.63
C GLN A 869 22.81 -34.33 55.28
N ALA A 870 22.66 -34.81 54.03
CA ALA A 870 21.75 -35.87 53.59
C ALA A 870 20.19 -35.72 53.60
N GLN A 871 19.63 -36.06 52.44
CA GLN A 871 18.25 -36.49 52.13
C GLN A 871 17.88 -37.84 52.82
N PRO A 872 16.67 -38.46 52.66
CA PRO A 872 15.55 -38.15 51.73
C PRO A 872 14.10 -38.23 52.29
N HIS A 873 13.15 -37.82 51.42
CA HIS A 873 11.77 -38.30 51.14
C HIS A 873 11.14 -39.41 52.03
N PRO A 874 9.79 -39.38 52.25
CA PRO A 874 8.77 -39.39 51.17
C PRO A 874 8.31 -38.03 50.65
#